data_AF-A0A5C5FZP2-F1
#
_entry.id   AF-A0A5C5FZP2-F1
#
_cell.length_a   1.000
_cell.length_b   1.000
_cell.length_c   1.000
_cell.angle_alpha   90.00
_cell.angle_beta   90.00
_cell.angle_gamma   90.00
#
_symmetry.space_group_name_H-M   'P 1'
#
loop_
_entity.id
_entity.type
_entity.pdbx_description
1 polymer ?
#
loop_
_entity_poly.entity_id
_entity_poly.type
_entity_poly.pdbx_seq_one_letter_code
_entity_poly.pdbx_strand_id
1 'polypeptide(L)'
;MSSLPSPNSPPAAYPPVPVVASTLPRPSPSPSAASSNPWAAGGSFYLGGSGAPASMATRKAPPFKGRSSMHRSATAPSPRPAPPPSSTPSPKPSPPVLLTEGVCCCCGTTLRYPRASPSFRCTVCDTVTDLDDKARKGKAREGTPVPDATPVTEAQVLDLVRRFAERRTETDAELAHRLGALELESPSSSDDDPEDTLLALVATAFDNLPSLEGSFRPAQSSSSAPSARLPRRETLAALYDLARVRPAALNLLRGQVDALLRRPGPTLLASDGAWLVALFECPVCLPAYTPDPEERRKLLSRLIGIASNLPNSLHHALVTHLSSPTYPRHALLEKVELVCSFLSHRIGACIDSDDLGSYADDWRVRSGARVGSLLFAANQQTRQIPPSAFYVTLIDSLGEQALLQDFEMWESQSGHFSLCQYPFLLSLGAKLTLLAFDGERQMLDRASETYRTNLASSLPDPESPLLVLRVRRTHLVADSLRQISLNRLNLKKPLRVKWEDEEGIDAGGLRKEWFLLLCRQLFDPQFGMFVSDDESNLCYLNPGSLGMEDDFWLVGVVVGLAVYNAATLDVPLPLAIYKKLSFESLGLADLAQVQPSLTRGLRQLLEYDGAEGSVEDVFCRSFVGTYEAWGEQVEEELVEGGREVAVTEENRKDYVRLLVDFLLSKSVSSQFDAFAEGFHEVCAGNALSLFKARELELVVRGSTEALDVDALRGVTVYEGFAPDEPTVEAFWETFHALSPTQQRRLLAFITASDRLPATGTAGLTLKLQCLGEDCDRLPQSHTCFNTLALWRYGTRSKVERLVVRAMEDRQCVPTSRWRRPNFWLGKAIPLLLLVFAVRGYSLVVLEIIPFLWRRRPAIAALYATAVHVLLLLTGVSYFSVYFLPLAPPREREPPAEVRDKRVIFACDESGSPLRCYRDSCSGAWQSLRTRHCRDCGVCRPQFDHHCSFVNNCVCGPTLKPFACFLAYAAALLLVALVPFAPLQWRACQAVVREMWWSDEMRDAWWSGWRGWIGGPVYRYSGALLLAYRQCQRTALERPLLVPDTRVVTVRNHEGNTETREVPLYPHLATPTLSMLFVTFFATLISIIAVVMLYVVMRNARRGMTSVQGERIKLHSATSTTGTGTYDARTRLWVPLPGAGAGAGTVVLIDPDVPLFDLGAEENSKRLMGSEWWQWAIPWVPSRVSDQELNPDVVKELEARARKQL
;
A
#
# COMPACT_ATOMS: atom_id res chain seq x y z
N MET A 1 -51.05 -6.87 44.84
CA MET A 1 -50.22 -5.92 45.62
C MET A 1 -48.85 -5.92 44.96
N SER A 2 -48.64 -5.13 43.91
CA SER A 2 -48.28 -3.68 43.88
C SER A 2 -46.75 -3.52 43.78
N SER A 3 -46.10 -2.75 42.91
CA SER A 3 -46.38 -2.02 41.64
C SER A 3 -45.07 -1.28 41.28
N LEU A 4 -44.74 -1.16 39.98
CA LEU A 4 -43.66 -0.35 39.34
C LEU A 4 -43.79 1.18 39.64
N PRO A 5 -42.80 2.11 39.40
CA PRO A 5 -42.19 2.45 38.07
C PRO A 5 -40.77 3.13 38.01
N SER A 6 -40.28 3.47 36.80
CA SER A 6 -39.23 4.50 36.47
C SER A 6 -39.91 5.80 35.93
N PRO A 7 -39.25 6.85 35.36
CA PRO A 7 -37.89 7.48 35.42
C PRO A 7 -37.96 9.05 35.57
N ASN A 8 -36.80 9.77 35.66
CA ASN A 8 -36.46 11.09 35.03
C ASN A 8 -35.42 11.98 35.78
N SER A 9 -34.45 12.51 35.00
CA SER A 9 -33.67 13.77 35.12
C SER A 9 -32.37 13.84 35.99
N PRO A 10 -31.34 14.63 35.54
CA PRO A 10 -29.93 14.53 35.96
C PRO A 10 -29.49 15.60 36.98
N PRO A 11 -28.26 15.54 37.52
CA PRO A 11 -27.63 16.74 38.06
C PRO A 11 -26.16 16.98 37.65
N ALA A 12 -25.93 18.26 37.32
CA ALA A 12 -24.83 19.13 37.75
C ALA A 12 -23.39 18.91 37.20
N ALA A 13 -23.00 19.84 36.32
CA ALA A 13 -21.62 20.16 35.97
C ALA A 13 -21.12 21.40 36.76
N TYR A 14 -19.88 21.36 37.26
CA TYR A 14 -18.99 22.48 37.62
C TYR A 14 -17.57 21.91 37.83
N PRO A 15 -16.46 22.68 37.70
CA PRO A 15 -16.14 23.84 36.85
C PRO A 15 -14.80 23.66 36.08
N PRO A 16 -14.41 24.55 35.13
CA PRO A 16 -13.03 24.63 34.64
C PRO A 16 -12.38 26.00 34.90
N VAL A 17 -11.15 26.06 35.45
CA VAL A 17 -10.24 27.23 35.47
C VAL A 17 -8.79 26.76 35.75
N PRO A 18 -7.69 27.35 35.22
CA PRO A 18 -7.54 28.40 34.19
C PRO A 18 -6.55 28.06 33.04
N VAL A 19 -6.81 28.63 31.86
CA VAL A 19 -5.75 29.08 30.92
C VAL A 19 -5.73 30.60 30.99
N VAL A 20 -4.56 31.19 31.25
CA VAL A 20 -4.35 32.65 31.23
C VAL A 20 -4.17 33.10 29.78
N ALA A 21 -5.00 34.06 29.38
CA ALA A 21 -5.10 34.63 28.05
C ALA A 21 -4.33 35.95 27.92
N SER A 22 -4.00 36.33 26.68
CA SER A 22 -3.98 37.72 26.22
C SER A 22 -4.18 37.74 24.68
N THR A 23 -5.41 37.60 24.18
CA THR A 23 -6.42 38.64 23.86
C THR A 23 -6.02 39.61 22.74
N LEU A 24 -6.76 39.58 21.62
CA LEU A 24 -7.44 40.72 20.97
C LEU A 24 -8.61 40.16 20.08
N PRO A 25 -9.64 40.95 19.72
CA PRO A 25 -11.05 40.53 19.84
C PRO A 25 -11.77 40.16 18.53
N ARG A 26 -12.83 39.33 18.67
CA ARG A 26 -13.87 39.02 17.66
C ARG A 26 -14.96 40.12 17.58
N PRO A 27 -15.76 40.11 16.50
CA PRO A 27 -17.22 40.02 16.69
C PRO A 27 -17.88 38.89 15.87
N SER A 28 -18.99 38.37 16.42
CA SER A 28 -19.95 37.33 15.98
C SER A 28 -21.12 37.90 15.14
N PRO A 29 -22.17 37.14 14.70
CA PRO A 29 -22.30 35.73 14.25
C PRO A 29 -22.99 35.55 12.85
N SER A 30 -23.12 34.28 12.42
CA SER A 30 -23.75 33.58 11.26
C SER A 30 -25.07 34.12 10.65
N PRO A 31 -25.57 33.69 9.44
CA PRO A 31 -25.51 32.31 8.90
C PRO A 31 -25.43 32.07 7.37
N SER A 32 -25.17 30.79 7.03
CA SER A 32 -25.59 30.00 5.85
C SER A 32 -24.45 29.31 5.09
N ALA A 33 -24.72 28.07 4.72
CA ALA A 33 -23.81 27.01 4.32
C ALA A 33 -23.23 27.16 2.91
N ALA A 34 -21.97 26.76 2.73
CA ALA A 34 -21.48 26.08 1.51
C ALA A 34 -20.10 25.46 1.80
N SER A 35 -19.94 24.19 1.44
CA SER A 35 -18.70 23.42 1.48
C SER A 35 -17.56 24.12 0.72
N SER A 36 -16.41 24.35 1.36
CA SER A 36 -15.22 24.86 0.68
C SER A 36 -13.99 24.01 0.94
N ASN A 37 -13.66 23.25 -0.09
CA ASN A 37 -12.39 22.58 -0.39
C ASN A 37 -11.18 23.54 -0.23
N PRO A 38 -10.08 23.17 0.47
CA PRO A 38 -8.95 24.09 0.74
C PRO A 38 -8.15 24.53 -0.52
N TRP A 39 -8.36 23.89 -1.67
CA TRP A 39 -7.77 24.31 -2.95
C TRP A 39 -8.68 25.21 -3.81
N ALA A 40 -9.87 25.57 -3.34
CA ALA A 40 -10.76 26.51 -4.04
C ALA A 40 -10.61 27.97 -3.60
N ALA A 41 -9.88 28.25 -2.50
CA ALA A 41 -9.68 29.60 -1.96
C ALA A 41 -8.26 30.17 -2.15
N GLY A 42 -7.48 29.62 -3.10
CA GLY A 42 -6.15 30.13 -3.48
C GLY A 42 -6.16 31.17 -4.61
N GLY A 43 -7.33 31.64 -5.04
CA GLY A 43 -7.49 32.64 -6.09
C GLY A 43 -7.44 34.07 -5.56
N SER A 44 -6.43 34.46 -4.79
CA SER A 44 -6.11 35.88 -4.55
C SER A 44 -4.70 36.08 -4.00
N PHE A 45 -3.70 35.87 -4.86
CA PHE A 45 -2.44 36.60 -4.77
C PHE A 45 -1.97 36.95 -6.19
N TYR A 46 -2.75 37.80 -6.88
CA TYR A 46 -2.30 38.45 -8.11
C TYR A 46 -2.69 39.95 -8.12
N LEU A 47 -1.67 40.74 -7.75
CA LEU A 47 -1.36 42.16 -8.03
C LEU A 47 -2.05 43.31 -7.27
N GLY A 48 -1.21 44.16 -6.67
CA GLY A 48 -1.50 45.55 -6.32
C GLY A 48 -0.31 46.25 -5.68
N GLY A 49 0.48 46.97 -6.48
CA GLY A 49 1.67 47.69 -6.05
C GLY A 49 1.43 48.94 -5.20
N SER A 50 2.53 49.39 -4.58
CA SER A 50 2.91 50.77 -4.26
C SER A 50 1.79 51.76 -3.89
N GLY A 51 1.54 51.92 -2.59
CA GLY A 51 1.00 53.13 -2.00
C GLY A 51 2.06 53.78 -1.11
N ALA A 52 2.57 54.95 -1.50
CA ALA A 52 3.48 55.75 -0.69
C ALA A 52 2.79 56.26 0.59
N PRO A 53 3.46 56.32 1.76
CA PRO A 53 2.92 57.00 2.93
C PRO A 53 3.34 58.49 2.92
N ALA A 54 2.35 59.37 3.12
CA ALA A 54 2.58 60.79 3.38
C ALA A 54 2.76 61.05 4.90
N SER A 55 3.77 61.88 5.17
CA SER A 55 4.21 62.62 6.37
C SER A 55 3.31 62.72 7.62
N MET A 56 3.91 62.65 8.82
CA MET A 56 4.42 63.80 9.61
C MET A 56 4.81 63.39 11.06
N ALA A 57 5.97 63.91 11.52
CA ALA A 57 6.34 64.40 12.87
C ALA A 57 5.98 63.55 14.12
N THR A 58 6.88 63.25 15.07
CA THR A 58 7.72 64.20 15.84
C THR A 58 8.95 63.53 16.49
N ARG A 59 10.09 64.26 16.43
CA ARG A 59 11.17 64.48 17.42
C ARG A 59 10.98 63.85 18.82
N LYS A 60 12.00 63.35 19.56
CA LYS A 60 13.28 64.00 19.94
C LYS A 60 14.16 63.04 20.79
N ALA A 61 15.42 62.80 20.35
CA ALA A 61 16.69 62.91 21.10
C ALA A 61 17.02 61.96 22.32
N PRO A 62 18.27 61.93 22.86
CA PRO A 62 19.27 60.83 22.76
C PRO A 62 19.84 60.47 24.18
N PRO A 63 21.10 60.01 24.49
CA PRO A 63 22.28 59.72 23.65
C PRO A 63 23.25 58.56 24.10
N PHE A 64 24.38 58.44 23.37
CA PHE A 64 25.78 58.15 23.80
C PHE A 64 26.45 56.75 23.72
N LYS A 65 27.47 56.73 22.84
CA LYS A 65 28.92 56.42 23.02
C LYS A 65 29.44 54.97 23.17
N GLY A 66 30.44 54.68 22.31
CA GLY A 66 31.68 53.96 22.66
C GLY A 66 32.20 53.05 21.53
N ARG A 67 33.06 53.55 20.62
CA ARG A 67 34.55 53.44 20.59
C ARG A 67 35.06 52.03 20.15
N SER A 68 35.74 51.93 18.98
CA SER A 68 37.22 52.03 18.78
C SER A 68 37.89 50.66 18.93
N SER A 69 38.86 50.18 18.15
CA SER A 69 39.71 50.68 17.04
C SER A 69 40.44 49.47 16.41
N MET A 70 41.04 49.58 15.22
CA MET A 70 42.51 49.68 14.92
C MET A 70 42.79 48.66 13.78
N HIS A 71 43.72 48.80 12.82
CA HIS A 71 44.71 49.82 12.46
C HIS A 71 45.34 49.48 11.07
N ARG A 72 45.73 50.52 10.31
CA ARG A 72 46.90 50.67 9.37
C ARG A 72 46.95 49.78 8.11
N SER A 73 47.38 50.22 6.91
CA SER A 73 48.44 51.19 6.50
C SER A 73 48.17 51.60 5.01
N ALA A 74 48.14 52.88 4.59
CA ALA A 74 49.23 53.76 4.07
C ALA A 74 49.87 53.25 2.74
N THR A 75 50.12 53.98 1.63
CA THR A 75 50.25 55.43 1.29
C THR A 75 50.52 55.53 -0.26
N ALA A 76 49.86 56.38 -1.07
CA ALA A 76 50.26 57.74 -1.57
C ALA A 76 51.07 57.76 -2.92
N PRO A 77 51.34 58.91 -3.60
CA PRO A 77 50.62 60.20 -3.81
C PRO A 77 50.62 60.68 -5.30
N SER A 78 49.84 61.70 -5.71
CA SER A 78 50.29 63.10 -5.99
C SER A 78 49.46 63.71 -7.17
N PRO A 79 49.59 64.99 -7.58
CA PRO A 79 49.23 66.23 -6.86
C PRO A 79 48.30 67.18 -7.67
N ARG A 80 47.79 68.23 -7.02
CA ARG A 80 47.20 69.46 -7.64
C ARG A 80 48.30 70.55 -7.74
N PRO A 81 48.27 71.53 -8.70
CA PRO A 81 47.52 72.80 -8.46
C PRO A 81 47.03 73.64 -9.69
N ALA A 82 45.97 74.43 -9.45
CA ALA A 82 45.66 75.83 -9.86
C ALA A 82 45.37 76.29 -11.34
N PRO A 83 44.62 77.42 -11.55
CA PRO A 83 43.72 77.74 -12.71
C PRO A 83 44.20 78.96 -13.58
N PRO A 84 43.41 79.72 -14.40
CA PRO A 84 42.25 79.52 -15.32
C PRO A 84 42.63 79.95 -16.80
N PRO A 85 41.73 80.10 -17.83
CA PRO A 85 40.87 81.29 -18.01
C PRO A 85 39.51 81.05 -18.73
N SER A 86 38.83 82.16 -19.02
CA SER A 86 37.42 82.41 -19.35
C SER A 86 36.88 81.97 -20.73
N SER A 87 35.53 81.87 -20.74
CA SER A 87 34.55 82.22 -21.79
C SER A 87 34.25 81.26 -22.96
N THR A 88 33.04 80.68 -22.91
CA THR A 88 32.05 80.64 -24.00
C THR A 88 30.66 80.35 -23.41
N PRO A 89 29.57 80.97 -23.90
CA PRO A 89 28.24 80.83 -23.30
C PRO A 89 27.59 79.51 -23.71
N SER A 90 27.18 78.70 -22.74
CA SER A 90 26.34 77.51 -22.93
C SER A 90 24.87 77.91 -23.14
N PRO A 91 24.12 77.16 -23.97
CA PRO A 91 22.71 77.45 -24.24
C PRO A 91 21.84 77.25 -22.99
N LYS A 92 20.77 78.03 -22.90
CA LYS A 92 19.79 78.03 -21.79
C LYS A 92 19.34 76.59 -21.42
N PRO A 93 19.16 76.27 -20.12
CA PRO A 93 18.66 74.97 -19.72
C PRO A 93 17.22 74.79 -20.19
N SER A 94 16.97 73.72 -20.94
CA SER A 94 15.62 73.23 -21.27
C SER A 94 14.86 72.89 -19.98
N PRO A 95 13.53 73.09 -19.94
CA PRO A 95 12.73 72.79 -18.77
C PRO A 95 12.89 71.30 -18.35
N PRO A 96 12.76 70.98 -17.06
CA PRO A 96 12.90 69.61 -16.59
C PRO A 96 11.85 68.72 -17.28
N VAL A 97 12.31 67.70 -18.01
CA VAL A 97 11.45 66.67 -18.60
C VAL A 97 10.79 65.94 -17.44
N LEU A 98 9.48 66.15 -17.25
CA LEU A 98 8.69 65.41 -16.27
C LEU A 98 8.64 63.94 -16.72
N LEU A 99 9.42 63.11 -16.05
CA LEU A 99 9.40 61.66 -16.23
C LEU A 99 8.23 61.06 -15.45
N THR A 100 7.61 60.04 -16.02
CA THR A 100 6.66 59.15 -15.34
C THR A 100 7.18 57.73 -15.40
N GLU A 101 6.68 56.87 -14.51
CA GLU A 101 6.98 55.44 -14.50
C GLU A 101 5.86 54.67 -15.19
N GLY A 102 6.21 53.59 -15.89
CA GLY A 102 5.27 52.62 -16.41
C GLY A 102 5.94 51.26 -16.61
N VAL A 103 5.10 50.23 -16.76
CA VAL A 103 5.54 48.84 -16.76
C VAL A 103 5.49 48.29 -18.19
N CYS A 104 6.58 47.65 -18.62
CA CYS A 104 6.60 46.96 -19.92
C CYS A 104 5.59 45.80 -19.94
N CYS A 105 4.70 45.78 -20.95
CA CYS A 105 3.69 44.72 -21.11
C CYS A 105 4.27 43.32 -21.40
N CYS A 106 5.55 43.22 -21.79
CA CYS A 106 6.21 41.95 -22.10
C CYS A 106 7.08 41.43 -20.95
N CYS A 107 8.03 42.22 -20.44
CA CYS A 107 8.97 41.75 -19.41
C CYS A 107 8.62 42.20 -17.99
N GLY A 108 7.58 43.02 -17.82
CA GLY A 108 7.18 43.55 -16.51
C GLY A 108 8.16 44.54 -15.89
N THR A 109 9.21 44.95 -16.61
CA THR A 109 10.19 45.92 -16.09
C THR A 109 9.56 47.31 -15.99
N THR A 110 9.70 47.94 -14.82
CA THR A 110 9.34 49.36 -14.61
C THR A 110 10.39 50.25 -15.25
N LEU A 111 9.96 51.15 -16.14
CA LEU A 111 10.82 52.07 -16.86
C LEU A 111 10.33 53.51 -16.67
N ARG A 112 11.28 54.45 -16.67
CA ARG A 112 10.99 55.89 -16.65
C ARG A 112 11.02 56.45 -18.06
N TYR A 113 9.99 57.18 -18.44
CA TYR A 113 9.88 57.82 -19.76
C TYR A 113 9.23 59.22 -19.65
N PRO A 114 9.42 60.10 -20.65
CA PRO A 114 8.80 61.41 -20.66
C PRO A 114 7.27 61.32 -20.63
N ARG A 115 6.61 62.08 -19.74
CA ARG A 115 5.15 62.04 -19.55
C ARG A 115 4.34 62.34 -20.82
N ALA A 116 4.93 63.03 -21.80
CA ALA A 116 4.30 63.37 -23.07
C ALA A 116 4.46 62.29 -24.17
N SER A 117 5.18 61.21 -23.92
CA SER A 117 5.42 60.17 -24.93
C SER A 117 4.16 59.31 -25.13
N PRO A 118 3.70 59.09 -26.39
CA PRO A 118 2.54 58.23 -26.69
C PRO A 118 2.86 56.72 -26.56
N SER A 119 4.14 56.37 -26.52
CA SER A 119 4.65 55.00 -26.40
C SER A 119 6.07 55.02 -25.83
N PHE A 120 6.53 53.92 -25.26
CA PHE A 120 7.93 53.74 -24.89
C PHE A 120 8.46 52.38 -25.36
N ARG A 121 9.76 52.33 -25.69
CA ARG A 121 10.47 51.10 -26.04
C ARG A 121 11.19 50.55 -24.83
N CYS A 122 10.96 49.29 -24.51
CA CYS A 122 11.63 48.64 -23.39
C CYS A 122 13.11 48.38 -23.71
N THR A 123 14.02 48.82 -22.84
CA THR A 123 15.47 48.56 -22.99
C THR A 123 15.88 47.13 -22.65
N VAL A 124 14.98 46.35 -22.02
CA VAL A 124 15.25 44.96 -21.59
C VAL A 124 14.78 43.94 -22.63
N CYS A 125 13.64 44.17 -23.29
CA CYS A 125 13.05 43.21 -24.24
C CYS A 125 12.73 43.80 -25.63
N ASP A 126 13.05 45.07 -25.88
CA ASP A 126 12.79 45.82 -27.12
C ASP A 126 11.30 46.00 -27.50
N THR A 127 10.37 45.47 -26.70
CA THR A 127 8.93 45.61 -26.91
C THR A 127 8.52 47.07 -26.74
N VAL A 128 7.70 47.57 -27.66
CA VAL A 128 7.12 48.91 -27.62
C VAL A 128 5.75 48.83 -26.95
N THR A 129 5.59 49.54 -25.84
CA THR A 129 4.30 49.65 -25.13
C THR A 129 3.66 50.99 -25.49
N ASP A 130 2.47 50.95 -26.06
CA ASP A 130 1.67 52.13 -26.39
C ASP A 130 0.84 52.56 -25.16
N LEU A 131 0.84 53.86 -24.84
CA LEU A 131 0.34 54.41 -23.58
C LEU A 131 -1.02 55.13 -23.68
N ASP A 132 -1.42 55.52 -24.89
CA ASP A 132 -2.64 56.29 -25.14
C ASP A 132 -3.81 55.43 -25.65
N ASP A 133 -4.93 55.43 -24.91
CA ASP A 133 -6.24 54.91 -25.38
C ASP A 133 -6.77 55.68 -26.62
N LYS A 134 -6.21 56.86 -26.93
CA LYS A 134 -6.56 57.63 -28.13
C LYS A 134 -6.14 56.94 -29.45
N ALA A 135 -5.29 55.92 -29.40
CA ALA A 135 -5.05 55.05 -30.54
C ALA A 135 -6.23 54.09 -30.82
N ARG A 136 -7.11 53.85 -29.84
CA ARG A 136 -8.32 52.99 -29.97
C ARG A 136 -9.48 53.70 -30.68
N LYS A 137 -9.49 55.03 -30.68
CA LYS A 137 -10.39 55.87 -31.49
C LYS A 137 -9.54 56.59 -32.51
N GLY A 138 -9.39 56.01 -33.70
CA GLY A 138 -8.58 56.54 -34.80
C GLY A 138 -8.54 58.06 -34.86
N LYS A 139 -7.48 58.65 -34.34
CA LYS A 139 -6.84 59.76 -35.04
C LYS A 139 -5.61 59.16 -35.69
N ALA A 140 -5.77 58.92 -36.98
CA ALA A 140 -4.71 58.63 -37.91
C ALA A 140 -3.46 59.44 -37.54
N ARG A 141 -2.29 58.82 -37.65
CA ARG A 141 -1.10 59.58 -38.04
C ARG A 141 -1.52 60.42 -39.24
N GLU A 142 -1.39 61.73 -39.15
CA GLU A 142 -1.56 62.62 -40.30
C GLU A 142 -0.72 62.06 -41.45
N GLY A 143 -1.40 61.49 -42.47
CA GLY A 143 -0.76 61.00 -43.69
C GLY A 143 -0.92 59.52 -44.07
N THR A 144 -1.67 58.67 -43.35
CA THR A 144 -1.97 57.31 -43.88
C THR A 144 -3.37 56.83 -43.47
N PRO A 145 -4.29 56.56 -44.43
CA PRO A 145 -5.58 55.98 -44.12
C PRO A 145 -5.38 54.52 -43.70
N VAL A 146 -5.94 54.13 -42.55
CA VAL A 146 -6.11 52.71 -42.20
C VAL A 146 -7.29 52.21 -43.05
N PRO A 147 -7.14 51.20 -43.91
CA PRO A 147 -8.27 50.65 -44.66
C PRO A 147 -9.25 50.01 -43.67
N ASP A 148 -10.55 50.16 -43.92
CA ASP A 148 -11.59 49.33 -43.31
C ASP A 148 -11.40 47.88 -43.77
N ALA A 149 -10.45 47.18 -43.15
CA ALA A 149 -10.32 45.74 -43.28
C ALA A 149 -11.52 45.09 -42.58
N THR A 150 -12.48 44.61 -43.34
CA THR A 150 -13.53 43.73 -42.82
C THR A 150 -12.87 42.55 -42.11
N PRO A 151 -13.18 42.30 -40.82
CA PRO A 151 -12.57 41.20 -40.09
C PRO A 151 -12.84 39.87 -40.80
N VAL A 152 -11.84 38.98 -40.79
CA VAL A 152 -11.99 37.64 -41.35
C VAL A 152 -13.08 36.89 -40.59
N THR A 153 -13.95 36.19 -41.29
CA THR A 153 -15.05 35.44 -40.67
C THR A 153 -14.74 33.94 -40.67
N GLU A 154 -15.33 33.20 -39.71
CA GLU A 154 -15.23 31.74 -39.65
C GLU A 154 -15.66 31.09 -40.98
N ALA A 155 -16.70 31.65 -41.61
CA ALA A 155 -17.19 31.20 -42.91
C ALA A 155 -16.15 31.35 -44.03
N GLN A 156 -15.38 32.45 -44.06
CA GLN A 156 -14.30 32.65 -45.05
C GLN A 156 -13.17 31.63 -44.88
N VAL A 157 -12.81 31.28 -43.64
CA VAL A 157 -11.79 30.25 -43.39
C VAL A 157 -12.29 28.86 -43.80
N LEU A 158 -13.54 28.52 -43.46
CA LEU A 158 -14.13 27.22 -43.84
C LEU A 158 -14.33 27.09 -45.36
N ASP A 159 -14.72 28.18 -46.04
CA ASP A 159 -14.81 28.23 -47.50
C ASP A 159 -13.42 28.04 -48.14
N LEU A 160 -12.39 28.70 -47.62
CA LEU A 160 -11.01 28.50 -48.08
C LEU A 160 -10.55 27.04 -47.92
N VAL A 161 -10.81 26.44 -46.76
CA VAL A 161 -10.50 25.01 -46.50
C VAL A 161 -11.21 24.11 -47.51
N ARG A 162 -12.49 24.40 -47.81
CA ARG A 162 -13.27 23.68 -48.83
C ARG A 162 -12.67 23.82 -50.22
N ARG A 163 -12.31 25.03 -50.66
CA ARG A 163 -11.66 25.28 -51.97
C ARG A 163 -10.34 24.52 -52.12
N PHE A 164 -9.54 24.41 -51.06
CA PHE A 164 -8.31 23.61 -51.07
C PHE A 164 -8.57 22.09 -51.02
N ALA A 165 -9.65 21.65 -50.37
CA ALA A 165 -10.05 20.24 -50.36
C ALA A 165 -10.55 19.79 -51.74
N GLU A 166 -11.33 20.62 -52.43
CA GLU A 166 -11.82 20.38 -53.79
C GLU A 166 -10.67 20.24 -54.80
N ARG A 167 -9.60 21.05 -54.68
CA ARG A 167 -8.36 20.91 -55.47
C ARG A 167 -7.57 19.60 -55.21
N ARG A 168 -7.77 18.91 -54.09
CA ARG A 168 -7.07 17.65 -53.76
C ARG A 168 -7.81 16.39 -54.24
N THR A 169 -9.11 16.49 -54.54
CA THR A 169 -9.95 15.34 -54.93
C THR A 169 -10.04 15.10 -56.43
N GLU A 170 -9.48 16.00 -57.25
CA GLU A 170 -9.44 15.83 -58.70
C GLU A 170 -8.19 15.05 -59.10
N THR A 171 -8.37 13.89 -59.72
CA THR A 171 -7.38 13.36 -60.64
C THR A 171 -7.45 14.20 -61.92
N ASP A 172 -6.29 14.53 -62.51
CA ASP A 172 -6.18 15.42 -63.69
C ASP A 172 -7.10 15.06 -64.88
N ALA A 173 -7.66 13.84 -64.93
CA ALA A 173 -8.56 13.36 -65.96
C ALA A 173 -10.07 13.60 -65.68
N GLU A 174 -10.50 13.67 -64.41
CA GLU A 174 -11.92 13.78 -64.02
C GLU A 174 -12.42 15.24 -64.12
N LEU A 175 -11.53 16.20 -63.88
CA LEU A 175 -11.76 17.64 -64.02
C LEU A 175 -12.09 18.03 -65.48
N ALA A 176 -11.50 17.35 -66.47
CA ALA A 176 -11.77 17.56 -67.90
C ALA A 176 -13.18 17.10 -68.33
N HIS A 177 -13.77 16.15 -67.60
CA HIS A 177 -15.09 15.59 -67.90
C HIS A 177 -16.23 16.37 -67.23
N ARG A 178 -15.99 17.00 -66.06
CA ARG A 178 -17.00 17.79 -65.34
C ARG A 178 -17.26 19.18 -65.93
N LEU A 179 -16.35 19.69 -66.76
CA LEU A 179 -16.59 20.90 -67.58
C LEU A 179 -17.68 20.71 -68.66
N GLY A 180 -18.30 19.52 -68.75
CA GLY A 180 -19.30 19.17 -69.76
C GLY A 180 -20.77 19.04 -69.33
N ALA A 181 -21.19 19.20 -68.07
CA ALA A 181 -22.62 19.07 -67.74
C ALA A 181 -23.08 19.76 -66.43
N LEU A 182 -23.84 20.85 -66.64
CA LEU A 182 -25.03 21.35 -65.91
C LEU A 182 -24.93 21.87 -64.45
N GLU A 183 -25.00 23.21 -64.37
CA GLU A 183 -25.98 24.07 -63.66
C GLU A 183 -26.45 23.72 -62.23
N LEU A 184 -26.03 24.55 -61.26
CA LEU A 184 -26.92 25.46 -60.51
C LEU A 184 -26.13 26.50 -59.69
N GLU A 185 -26.52 27.76 -59.95
CA GLU A 185 -26.42 29.00 -59.15
C GLU A 185 -25.05 29.62 -58.80
N SER A 186 -24.99 30.91 -59.10
CA SER A 186 -23.82 31.73 -59.37
C SER A 186 -22.95 32.03 -58.14
N PRO A 187 -21.63 31.76 -58.17
CA PRO A 187 -20.70 32.45 -57.31
C PRO A 187 -20.57 33.89 -57.80
N SER A 188 -20.89 34.84 -56.92
CA SER A 188 -20.52 36.24 -57.13
C SER A 188 -19.00 36.31 -57.28
N SER A 189 -18.57 36.65 -58.48
CA SER A 189 -17.27 37.22 -58.86
C SER A 189 -16.27 37.47 -57.72
N SER A 190 -15.34 36.54 -57.51
CA SER A 190 -13.92 36.90 -57.49
C SER A 190 -13.10 35.69 -57.94
N ASP A 191 -12.41 35.88 -59.06
CA ASP A 191 -11.56 34.92 -59.76
C ASP A 191 -10.18 34.80 -59.05
N ASP A 192 -10.18 34.84 -57.71
CA ASP A 192 -8.96 34.92 -56.91
C ASP A 192 -8.43 33.51 -56.61
N ASP A 193 -7.14 33.28 -56.86
CA ASP A 193 -6.47 32.04 -56.49
C ASP A 193 -6.63 31.82 -54.97
N PRO A 194 -7.05 30.64 -54.47
CA PRO A 194 -7.11 30.33 -53.04
C PRO A 194 -5.77 30.55 -52.31
N GLU A 195 -4.63 30.52 -53.01
CA GLU A 195 -3.34 30.92 -52.42
C GLU A 195 -3.25 32.44 -52.19
N ASP A 196 -3.68 33.27 -53.13
CA ASP A 196 -3.81 34.72 -52.96
C ASP A 196 -4.87 35.07 -51.91
N THR A 197 -5.96 34.31 -51.85
CA THR A 197 -7.00 34.43 -50.82
C THR A 197 -6.44 34.11 -49.43
N LEU A 198 -5.63 33.04 -49.29
CA LEU A 198 -4.96 32.70 -48.04
C LEU A 198 -3.99 33.81 -47.61
N LEU A 199 -3.19 34.34 -48.53
CA LEU A 199 -2.28 35.46 -48.27
C LEU A 199 -3.04 36.70 -47.82
N ALA A 200 -4.14 37.05 -48.48
CA ALA A 200 -4.98 38.18 -48.12
C ALA A 200 -5.64 37.99 -46.75
N LEU A 201 -6.15 36.80 -46.45
CA LEU A 201 -6.77 36.49 -45.15
C LEU A 201 -5.75 36.56 -44.00
N VAL A 202 -4.55 36.00 -44.18
CA VAL A 202 -3.47 36.12 -43.18
C VAL A 202 -3.07 37.59 -43.02
N ALA A 203 -2.81 38.30 -44.12
CA ALA A 203 -2.42 39.71 -44.12
C ALA A 203 -3.43 40.59 -43.37
N THR A 204 -4.73 40.30 -43.55
CA THR A 204 -5.84 41.04 -42.94
C THR A 204 -6.02 40.67 -41.46
N ALA A 205 -6.02 39.37 -41.14
CA ALA A 205 -6.28 38.91 -39.78
C ALA A 205 -5.14 39.26 -38.80
N PHE A 206 -3.87 39.20 -39.23
CA PHE A 206 -2.71 39.37 -38.36
C PHE A 206 -2.02 40.74 -38.49
N ASP A 207 -2.66 41.74 -39.12
CA ASP A 207 -2.08 43.09 -39.27
C ASP A 207 -1.84 43.80 -37.93
N ASN A 208 -2.88 43.82 -37.08
CA ASN A 208 -2.87 44.48 -35.77
C ASN A 208 -3.82 43.77 -34.80
N LEU A 209 -3.64 43.96 -33.47
CA LEU A 209 -4.49 43.29 -32.47
C LEU A 209 -6.00 43.55 -32.66
N PRO A 210 -6.49 44.76 -32.98
CA PRO A 210 -7.91 44.98 -33.28
C PRO A 210 -8.44 44.14 -34.46
N SER A 211 -7.64 43.99 -35.53
CA SER A 211 -7.99 43.17 -36.69
C SER A 211 -8.01 41.69 -36.33
N LEU A 212 -7.06 41.26 -35.49
CA LEU A 212 -6.97 39.89 -34.99
C LEU A 212 -8.15 39.55 -34.06
N GLU A 213 -8.49 40.47 -33.14
CA GLU A 213 -9.66 40.33 -32.26
C GLU A 213 -10.96 40.30 -33.05
N GLY A 214 -11.13 41.21 -34.02
CA GLY A 214 -12.31 41.27 -34.88
C GLY A 214 -12.48 40.00 -35.72
N SER A 215 -11.38 39.45 -36.22
CA SER A 215 -11.36 38.27 -37.11
C SER A 215 -11.69 36.95 -36.41
N PHE A 216 -11.49 36.89 -35.09
CA PHE A 216 -11.66 35.65 -34.32
C PHE A 216 -12.68 35.76 -33.20
N ARG A 217 -13.48 36.83 -33.18
CA ARG A 217 -14.58 36.99 -32.23
C ARG A 217 -15.77 36.12 -32.65
N PRO A 218 -16.33 35.26 -31.77
CA PRO A 218 -17.50 34.47 -32.11
C PRO A 218 -18.73 35.36 -32.38
N ALA A 219 -19.54 34.97 -33.37
CA ALA A 219 -20.80 35.65 -33.69
C ALA A 219 -21.76 35.60 -32.49
N GLN A 220 -22.46 36.70 -32.21
CA GLN A 220 -23.39 36.80 -31.09
C GLN A 220 -24.50 35.75 -31.23
N SER A 221 -24.46 34.69 -30.41
CA SER A 221 -25.64 33.86 -30.15
C SER A 221 -26.36 34.40 -28.92
N SER A 222 -27.69 34.42 -28.94
CA SER A 222 -28.58 35.06 -27.97
C SER A 222 -28.63 34.41 -26.57
N SER A 223 -27.59 33.69 -26.14
CA SER A 223 -27.52 33.03 -24.83
C SER A 223 -26.61 33.78 -23.85
N SER A 224 -27.10 34.03 -22.65
CA SER A 224 -26.52 34.91 -21.62
C SER A 224 -25.34 34.32 -20.83
N ALA A 225 -24.57 33.38 -21.40
CA ALA A 225 -23.44 32.75 -20.71
C ALA A 225 -22.11 33.49 -20.97
N PRO A 226 -21.33 33.89 -19.94
CA PRO A 226 -20.06 34.63 -20.12
C PRO A 226 -18.92 33.86 -20.83
N SER A 227 -19.04 32.54 -20.99
CA SER A 227 -18.00 31.64 -21.49
C SER A 227 -17.93 31.48 -23.02
N ALA A 228 -18.89 32.02 -23.77
CA ALA A 228 -19.01 31.84 -25.22
C ALA A 228 -18.26 32.89 -26.08
N ARG A 229 -17.09 33.39 -25.63
CA ARG A 229 -16.42 34.57 -26.23
C ARG A 229 -15.14 34.31 -27.02
N LEU A 230 -14.69 33.05 -27.15
CA LEU A 230 -13.40 32.71 -27.77
C LEU A 230 -13.58 31.97 -29.12
N PRO A 231 -12.64 32.12 -30.07
CA PRO A 231 -12.67 31.42 -31.35
C PRO A 231 -12.61 29.90 -31.19
N ARG A 232 -13.21 29.18 -32.13
CA ARG A 232 -13.07 27.71 -32.20
C ARG A 232 -11.66 27.34 -32.63
N ARG A 233 -11.00 26.46 -31.85
CA ARG A 233 -9.65 25.97 -32.12
C ARG A 233 -9.53 25.29 -33.49
N GLU A 234 -10.54 24.53 -33.91
CA GLU A 234 -10.52 23.80 -35.18
C GLU A 234 -10.35 24.74 -36.39
N THR A 235 -11.03 25.89 -36.36
CA THR A 235 -10.92 26.89 -37.43
C THR A 235 -9.54 27.54 -37.47
N LEU A 236 -8.97 27.84 -36.30
CA LEU A 236 -7.59 28.35 -36.19
C LEU A 236 -6.56 27.32 -36.67
N ALA A 237 -6.70 26.06 -36.24
CA ALA A 237 -5.81 24.98 -36.63
C ALA A 237 -5.81 24.76 -38.14
N ALA A 238 -7.00 24.77 -38.78
CA ALA A 238 -7.11 24.64 -40.22
C ALA A 238 -6.40 25.79 -40.98
N LEU A 239 -6.54 27.03 -40.50
CA LEU A 239 -5.83 28.18 -41.08
C LEU A 239 -4.31 28.04 -40.96
N TYR A 240 -3.81 27.61 -39.80
CA TYR A 240 -2.38 27.41 -39.58
C TYR A 240 -1.80 26.25 -40.40
N ASP A 241 -2.51 25.14 -40.51
CA ASP A 241 -2.07 24.00 -41.31
C ASP A 241 -2.02 24.33 -42.81
N LEU A 242 -2.97 25.14 -43.31
CA LEU A 242 -2.93 25.67 -44.68
C LEU A 242 -1.73 26.60 -44.87
N ALA A 243 -1.44 27.48 -43.92
CA ALA A 243 -0.25 28.34 -43.97
C ALA A 243 1.06 27.52 -43.92
N ARG A 244 1.11 26.45 -43.11
CA ARG A 244 2.30 25.59 -42.93
C ARG A 244 2.82 25.02 -44.23
N VAL A 245 1.91 24.52 -45.07
CA VAL A 245 2.27 23.82 -46.30
C VAL A 245 2.64 24.79 -47.44
N ARG A 246 2.47 26.11 -47.25
CA ARG A 246 2.72 27.15 -48.25
C ARG A 246 3.77 28.16 -47.79
N PRO A 247 4.99 28.17 -48.38
CA PRO A 247 6.10 29.02 -47.92
C PRO A 247 5.78 30.52 -47.86
N ALA A 248 5.04 31.06 -48.82
CA ALA A 248 4.70 32.48 -48.86
C ALA A 248 3.77 32.88 -47.70
N ALA A 249 2.71 32.10 -47.46
CA ALA A 249 1.77 32.31 -46.37
C ALA A 249 2.44 32.11 -45.00
N LEU A 250 3.30 31.10 -44.85
CA LEU A 250 4.07 30.85 -43.63
C LEU A 250 5.01 32.02 -43.29
N ASN A 251 5.73 32.54 -44.29
CA ASN A 251 6.64 33.68 -44.10
C ASN A 251 5.89 34.95 -43.71
N LEU A 252 4.73 35.20 -44.34
CA LEU A 252 3.87 36.33 -44.01
C LEU A 252 3.33 36.22 -42.58
N LEU A 253 2.76 35.06 -42.22
CA LEU A 253 2.25 34.81 -40.87
C LEU A 253 3.34 35.01 -39.81
N ARG A 254 4.54 34.44 -40.01
CA ARG A 254 5.67 34.59 -39.09
C ARG A 254 6.08 36.06 -38.94
N GLY A 255 6.19 36.80 -40.04
CA GLY A 255 6.54 38.22 -40.03
C GLY A 255 5.52 39.09 -39.31
N GLN A 256 4.22 38.86 -39.55
CA GLN A 256 3.15 39.58 -38.88
C GLN A 256 3.04 39.23 -37.39
N VAL A 257 3.21 37.97 -37.01
CA VAL A 257 3.25 37.59 -35.60
C VAL A 257 4.43 38.23 -34.87
N ASP A 258 5.64 38.28 -35.46
CA ASP A 258 6.77 39.01 -34.83
C ASP A 258 6.47 40.51 -34.68
N ALA A 259 5.84 41.14 -35.68
CA ALA A 259 5.45 42.54 -35.63
C ALA A 259 4.43 42.81 -34.50
N LEU A 260 3.39 41.97 -34.39
CA LEU A 260 2.39 42.02 -33.33
C LEU A 260 3.03 41.87 -31.95
N LEU A 261 3.91 40.88 -31.76
CA LEU A 261 4.57 40.62 -30.48
C LEU A 261 5.56 41.72 -30.08
N ARG A 262 6.14 42.46 -31.04
CA ARG A 262 7.03 43.60 -30.75
C ARG A 262 6.28 44.87 -30.34
N ARG A 263 5.04 45.05 -30.80
CA ARG A 263 4.22 46.22 -30.50
C ARG A 263 2.74 45.82 -30.43
N PRO A 264 2.30 45.20 -29.32
CA PRO A 264 0.94 44.69 -29.19
C PRO A 264 -0.15 45.78 -29.19
N GLY A 265 0.18 47.07 -29.08
CA GLY A 265 -0.82 48.16 -29.11
C GLY A 265 -1.30 48.60 -27.71
N PRO A 266 -2.28 49.52 -27.62
CA PRO A 266 -2.69 50.14 -26.37
C PRO A 266 -3.56 49.18 -25.53
N THR A 267 -3.06 48.87 -24.33
CA THR A 267 -3.77 48.36 -23.15
C THR A 267 -4.80 47.25 -23.34
N LEU A 268 -4.44 46.03 -22.88
CA LEU A 268 -5.32 44.85 -22.86
C LEU A 268 -6.56 45.10 -22.00
N LEU A 269 -7.73 45.19 -22.63
CA LEU A 269 -8.99 45.31 -21.89
C LEU A 269 -9.54 43.95 -21.52
N ALA A 270 -10.27 43.92 -20.40
CA ALA A 270 -10.88 42.69 -19.89
C ALA A 270 -11.90 42.06 -20.86
N SER A 271 -12.33 42.79 -21.89
CA SER A 271 -13.23 42.33 -22.94
C SER A 271 -12.55 41.64 -24.12
N ASP A 272 -11.21 41.71 -24.24
CA ASP A 272 -10.46 41.39 -25.46
C ASP A 272 -9.71 40.06 -25.25
N GLY A 273 -10.07 38.98 -25.96
CA GLY A 273 -9.54 37.64 -25.67
C GLY A 273 -9.41 36.69 -26.86
N ALA A 274 -10.01 37.00 -28.01
CA ALA A 274 -9.90 36.17 -29.20
C ALA A 274 -8.48 36.24 -29.81
N TRP A 275 -7.87 37.43 -29.82
CA TRP A 275 -6.50 37.63 -30.27
C TRP A 275 -5.50 36.80 -29.45
N LEU A 276 -5.76 36.63 -28.15
CA LEU A 276 -4.90 35.88 -27.23
C LEU A 276 -4.91 34.39 -27.57
N VAL A 277 -6.09 33.82 -27.77
CA VAL A 277 -6.24 32.41 -28.19
C VAL A 277 -5.63 32.19 -29.56
N ALA A 278 -5.86 33.10 -30.52
CA ALA A 278 -5.23 33.00 -31.84
C ALA A 278 -3.70 32.97 -31.73
N LEU A 279 -3.07 33.93 -31.03
CA LEU A 279 -1.61 33.93 -30.88
C LEU A 279 -1.07 32.75 -30.07
N PHE A 280 -1.80 32.29 -29.04
CA PHE A 280 -1.36 31.18 -28.19
C PHE A 280 -1.52 29.82 -28.88
N GLU A 281 -2.54 29.65 -29.73
CA GLU A 281 -2.71 28.47 -30.59
C GLU A 281 -1.79 28.50 -31.82
N CYS A 282 -1.23 29.67 -32.15
CA CYS A 282 -0.38 29.84 -33.33
C CYS A 282 0.91 29.00 -33.23
N PRO A 283 1.15 28.06 -34.16
CA PRO A 283 2.27 27.12 -34.08
C PRO A 283 3.60 27.70 -34.58
N VAL A 284 3.69 29.01 -34.85
CA VAL A 284 4.93 29.66 -35.33
C VAL A 284 6.13 29.48 -34.40
N CYS A 285 5.90 29.21 -33.12
CA CYS A 285 6.94 28.90 -32.14
C CYS A 285 7.44 27.44 -32.21
N LEU A 286 6.91 26.61 -33.11
CA LEU A 286 7.34 25.21 -33.28
C LEU A 286 8.40 25.06 -34.39
N PRO A 287 9.26 24.03 -34.31
CA PRO A 287 10.29 23.77 -35.32
C PRO A 287 9.74 23.61 -36.76
N ALA A 288 8.53 23.07 -36.90
CA ALA A 288 7.88 22.86 -38.20
C ALA A 288 7.48 24.16 -38.92
N TYR A 289 7.37 25.28 -38.19
CA TYR A 289 6.95 26.58 -38.73
C TYR A 289 8.10 27.59 -38.76
N THR A 290 8.98 27.57 -37.75
CA THR A 290 10.19 28.40 -37.71
C THR A 290 11.41 27.50 -37.49
N PRO A 291 12.14 27.12 -38.56
CA PRO A 291 13.30 26.24 -38.47
C PRO A 291 14.45 26.86 -37.66
N ASP A 292 14.69 28.17 -37.81
CA ASP A 292 15.76 28.87 -37.12
C ASP A 292 15.52 28.89 -35.59
N PRO A 293 16.41 28.30 -34.77
CA PRO A 293 16.22 28.23 -33.33
C PRO A 293 16.31 29.59 -32.64
N GLU A 294 17.07 30.56 -33.15
CA GLU A 294 17.21 31.86 -32.50
C GLU A 294 15.95 32.73 -32.68
N GLU A 295 15.44 32.81 -33.91
CA GLU A 295 14.17 33.47 -34.22
C GLU A 295 13.01 32.83 -33.45
N ARG A 296 12.94 31.49 -33.43
CA ARG A 296 11.92 30.74 -32.69
C ARG A 296 11.93 31.09 -31.20
N ARG A 297 13.11 31.16 -30.57
CA ARG A 297 13.25 31.54 -29.15
C ARG A 297 12.90 33.01 -28.89
N LYS A 298 13.19 33.92 -29.83
CA LYS A 298 12.82 35.34 -29.73
C LYS A 298 11.29 35.51 -29.76
N LEU A 299 10.62 34.85 -30.70
CA LEU A 299 9.15 34.82 -30.78
C LEU A 299 8.55 34.26 -29.48
N LEU A 300 9.04 33.10 -29.03
CA LEU A 300 8.54 32.44 -27.83
C LEU A 300 8.75 33.29 -26.57
N SER A 301 9.91 33.95 -26.42
CA SER A 301 10.19 34.84 -25.28
C SER A 301 9.18 36.00 -25.19
N ARG A 302 8.80 36.58 -26.33
CA ARG A 302 7.82 37.68 -26.37
C ARG A 302 6.40 37.18 -26.09
N LEU A 303 6.00 36.06 -26.70
CA LEU A 303 4.69 35.44 -26.47
C LEU A 303 4.51 35.08 -24.98
N ILE A 304 5.49 34.39 -24.39
CA ILE A 304 5.49 34.05 -22.96
C ILE A 304 5.50 35.30 -22.09
N GLY A 305 6.30 36.31 -22.44
CA GLY A 305 6.34 37.58 -21.73
C GLY A 305 4.98 38.27 -21.66
N ILE A 306 4.33 38.45 -22.82
CA ILE A 306 3.00 39.07 -22.90
C ILE A 306 1.97 38.23 -22.14
N ALA A 307 1.94 36.91 -22.35
CA ALA A 307 1.01 36.01 -21.65
C ALA A 307 1.18 36.03 -20.11
N SER A 308 2.42 36.19 -19.62
CA SER A 308 2.72 36.26 -18.19
C SER A 308 2.25 37.54 -17.48
N ASN A 309 1.96 38.60 -18.25
CA ASN A 309 1.60 39.94 -17.74
C ASN A 309 0.17 40.36 -18.13
N LEU A 310 -0.69 39.43 -18.56
CA LEU A 310 -2.09 39.72 -18.86
C LEU A 310 -2.87 40.10 -17.58
N PRO A 311 -3.97 40.87 -17.69
CA PRO A 311 -4.91 41.09 -16.58
C PRO A 311 -5.58 39.80 -16.10
N ASN A 312 -5.98 39.76 -14.82
CA ASN A 312 -6.62 38.60 -14.18
C ASN A 312 -7.86 38.08 -14.94
N SER A 313 -8.65 38.96 -15.55
CA SER A 313 -9.81 38.59 -16.37
C SER A 313 -9.44 37.76 -17.60
N LEU A 314 -8.34 38.12 -18.27
CA LEU A 314 -7.85 37.40 -19.45
C LEU A 314 -7.13 36.10 -19.06
N HIS A 315 -6.44 36.08 -17.91
CA HIS A 315 -5.93 34.83 -17.32
C HIS A 315 -7.06 33.83 -17.09
N HIS A 316 -8.13 34.25 -16.43
CA HIS A 316 -9.29 33.39 -16.21
C HIS A 316 -9.92 32.91 -17.51
N ALA A 317 -10.07 33.78 -18.51
CA ALA A 317 -10.61 33.41 -19.81
C ALA A 317 -9.75 32.34 -20.51
N LEU A 318 -8.42 32.51 -20.50
CA LEU A 318 -7.49 31.54 -21.11
C LEU A 318 -7.50 30.19 -20.36
N VAL A 319 -7.46 30.21 -19.02
CA VAL A 319 -7.57 28.98 -18.22
C VAL A 319 -8.89 28.26 -18.50
N THR A 320 -10.00 28.99 -18.58
CA THR A 320 -11.33 28.42 -18.90
C THR A 320 -11.36 27.79 -20.30
N HIS A 321 -10.68 28.41 -21.27
CA HIS A 321 -10.56 27.85 -22.62
C HIS A 321 -9.76 26.54 -22.64
N LEU A 322 -8.58 26.55 -22.03
CA LEU A 322 -7.67 25.41 -21.97
C LEU A 322 -8.21 24.25 -21.11
N SER A 323 -9.10 24.56 -20.17
CA SER A 323 -9.81 23.57 -19.34
C SER A 323 -11.13 23.09 -19.95
N SER A 324 -11.46 23.49 -21.18
CA SER A 324 -12.62 22.94 -21.88
C SER A 324 -12.49 21.42 -22.03
N PRO A 325 -13.54 20.62 -21.75
CA PRO A 325 -13.52 19.17 -21.96
C PRO A 325 -13.29 18.78 -23.43
N THR A 326 -13.55 19.69 -24.37
CA THR A 326 -13.27 19.51 -25.81
C THR A 326 -11.86 19.92 -26.22
N TYR A 327 -11.06 20.53 -25.33
CA TYR A 327 -9.69 20.92 -25.65
C TYR A 327 -8.80 19.67 -25.73
N PRO A 328 -8.06 19.44 -26.84
CA PRO A 328 -7.33 18.19 -27.01
C PRO A 328 -6.12 18.04 -26.09
N ARG A 329 -6.00 16.88 -25.44
CA ARG A 329 -4.89 16.51 -24.55
C ARG A 329 -3.50 16.74 -25.18
N HIS A 330 -3.32 16.34 -26.44
CA HIS A 330 -2.04 16.50 -27.13
C HIS A 330 -1.67 17.97 -27.35
N ALA A 331 -2.66 18.83 -27.59
CA ALA A 331 -2.45 20.25 -27.81
C ALA A 331 -2.00 20.94 -26.52
N LEU A 332 -2.61 20.57 -25.38
CA LEU A 332 -2.19 21.08 -24.07
C LEU A 332 -0.77 20.59 -23.74
N LEU A 333 -0.45 19.33 -24.04
CA LEU A 333 0.87 18.75 -23.81
C LEU A 333 1.95 19.48 -24.60
N GLU A 334 1.71 19.74 -25.89
CA GLU A 334 2.64 20.49 -26.74
C GLU A 334 2.94 21.90 -26.19
N LYS A 335 1.94 22.58 -25.61
CA LYS A 335 2.14 23.89 -24.97
C LYS A 335 2.97 23.77 -23.68
N VAL A 336 2.73 22.74 -22.87
CA VAL A 336 3.52 22.46 -21.67
C VAL A 336 4.96 22.16 -22.03
N GLU A 337 5.19 21.25 -22.98
CA GLU A 337 6.52 20.88 -23.49
C GLU A 337 7.27 22.10 -24.06
N LEU A 338 6.58 22.98 -24.78
CA LEU A 338 7.17 24.21 -25.32
C LEU A 338 7.66 25.14 -24.21
N VAL A 339 6.87 25.35 -23.15
CA VAL A 339 7.24 26.18 -22.00
C VAL A 339 8.35 25.53 -21.18
N CYS A 340 8.27 24.23 -20.91
CA CYS A 340 9.30 23.50 -20.16
C CYS A 340 10.62 23.45 -20.93
N SER A 341 10.60 23.21 -22.25
CA SER A 341 11.79 23.27 -23.11
C SER A 341 12.42 24.67 -23.12
N PHE A 342 11.59 25.72 -23.16
CA PHE A 342 12.05 27.09 -23.04
C PHE A 342 12.75 27.35 -21.70
N LEU A 343 12.15 26.94 -20.59
CA LEU A 343 12.74 27.07 -19.25
C LEU A 343 14.05 26.29 -19.14
N SER A 344 14.09 25.03 -19.59
CA SER A 344 15.31 24.23 -19.65
C SER A 344 16.41 24.95 -20.42
N HIS A 345 16.12 25.51 -21.60
CA HIS A 345 17.14 26.25 -22.35
C HIS A 345 17.68 27.47 -21.60
N ARG A 346 16.80 28.25 -20.93
CA ARG A 346 17.22 29.43 -20.16
C ARG A 346 18.05 29.06 -18.93
N ILE A 347 17.63 28.03 -18.21
CA ILE A 347 18.35 27.52 -17.03
C ILE A 347 19.69 26.92 -17.46
N GLY A 348 19.74 26.19 -18.58
CA GLY A 348 20.98 25.67 -19.15
C GLY A 348 21.99 26.77 -19.48
N ALA A 349 21.53 27.89 -20.04
CA ALA A 349 22.40 29.04 -20.29
C ALA A 349 22.97 29.65 -19.00
N CYS A 350 22.22 29.62 -17.88
CA CYS A 350 22.74 30.03 -16.57
C CYS A 350 23.82 29.06 -16.05
N ILE A 351 23.59 27.76 -16.20
CA ILE A 351 24.55 26.70 -15.83
C ILE A 351 25.84 26.86 -16.66
N ASP A 352 25.73 27.03 -17.98
CA ASP A 352 26.88 27.22 -18.88
C ASP A 352 27.69 28.48 -18.53
N SER A 353 27.05 29.49 -17.91
CA SER A 353 27.69 30.73 -17.49
C SER A 353 28.32 30.68 -16.09
N ASP A 354 28.14 29.57 -15.36
CA ASP A 354 28.57 29.35 -13.96
C ASP A 354 27.99 30.37 -12.94
N ASP A 355 27.01 31.17 -13.37
CA ASP A 355 26.23 32.07 -12.51
C ASP A 355 24.87 31.44 -12.19
N LEU A 356 24.91 30.45 -11.29
CA LEU A 356 23.78 29.59 -10.95
C LEU A 356 22.61 30.34 -10.30
N GLY A 357 22.83 31.54 -9.76
CA GLY A 357 21.77 32.40 -9.18
C GLY A 357 21.11 33.34 -10.19
N SER A 358 21.72 33.57 -11.36
CA SER A 358 21.27 34.56 -12.35
C SER A 358 19.88 34.29 -12.93
N TYR A 359 19.39 33.03 -12.89
CA TYR A 359 18.05 32.70 -13.40
C TYR A 359 16.96 33.47 -12.65
N ALA A 360 17.17 33.82 -11.37
CA ALA A 360 16.18 34.54 -10.58
C ALA A 360 15.94 35.98 -11.09
N ASP A 361 16.98 36.55 -11.70
CA ASP A 361 16.97 37.88 -12.32
C ASP A 361 16.54 37.84 -13.80
N ASP A 362 16.57 36.67 -14.45
CA ASP A 362 16.09 36.52 -15.83
C ASP A 362 14.55 36.61 -15.90
N TRP A 363 14.06 37.75 -16.40
CA TRP A 363 12.63 37.97 -16.62
C TRP A 363 11.96 36.89 -17.48
N ARG A 364 12.73 36.22 -18.36
CA ARG A 364 12.22 35.14 -19.23
C ARG A 364 11.90 33.89 -18.43
N VAL A 365 12.74 33.53 -17.46
CA VAL A 365 12.51 32.40 -16.56
C VAL A 365 11.26 32.67 -15.71
N ARG A 366 11.18 33.87 -15.11
CA ARG A 366 10.00 34.32 -14.36
C ARG A 366 8.71 34.28 -15.18
N SER A 367 8.75 34.76 -16.42
CA SER A 367 7.60 34.78 -17.32
C SER A 367 7.19 33.37 -17.73
N GLY A 368 8.17 32.50 -18.02
CA GLY A 368 7.94 31.08 -18.33
C GLY A 368 7.28 30.35 -17.17
N ALA A 369 7.73 30.56 -15.94
CA ALA A 369 7.13 29.95 -14.76
C ALA A 369 5.68 30.40 -14.53
N ARG A 370 5.38 31.69 -14.73
CA ARG A 370 4.01 32.23 -14.67
C ARG A 370 3.08 31.64 -15.73
N VAL A 371 3.54 31.52 -16.97
CA VAL A 371 2.75 30.87 -18.05
C VAL A 371 2.59 29.38 -17.76
N GLY A 372 3.63 28.71 -17.25
CA GLY A 372 3.55 27.34 -16.77
C GLY A 372 2.48 27.16 -15.68
N SER A 373 2.35 28.13 -14.77
CA SER A 373 1.31 28.13 -13.72
C SER A 373 -0.10 28.21 -14.31
N LEU A 374 -0.28 29.03 -15.35
CA LEU A 374 -1.54 29.13 -16.08
C LEU A 374 -1.92 27.79 -16.72
N LEU A 375 -0.97 27.15 -17.41
CA LEU A 375 -1.17 25.83 -18.02
C LEU A 375 -1.45 24.76 -16.95
N PHE A 376 -0.75 24.82 -15.82
CA PHE A 376 -0.93 23.89 -14.71
C PHE A 376 -2.31 24.05 -14.07
N ALA A 377 -2.79 25.28 -13.88
CA ALA A 377 -4.12 25.57 -13.37
C ALA A 377 -5.22 25.04 -14.31
N ALA A 378 -5.05 25.16 -15.63
CA ALA A 378 -5.96 24.56 -16.60
C ALA A 378 -5.96 23.02 -16.52
N ASN A 379 -4.78 22.41 -16.44
CA ASN A 379 -4.65 20.95 -16.30
C ASN A 379 -5.22 20.42 -14.98
N GLN A 380 -5.22 21.21 -13.90
CA GLN A 380 -5.82 20.77 -12.63
C GLN A 380 -7.35 20.62 -12.70
N GLN A 381 -8.01 21.37 -13.59
CA GLN A 381 -9.46 21.28 -13.78
C GLN A 381 -9.87 20.05 -14.61
N THR A 382 -9.06 19.67 -15.60
CA THR A 382 -9.38 18.58 -16.54
C THR A 382 -8.62 17.28 -16.27
N ARG A 383 -7.48 17.36 -15.59
CA ARG A 383 -6.54 16.26 -15.29
C ARG A 383 -6.14 15.45 -16.53
N GLN A 384 -6.02 16.11 -17.69
CA GLN A 384 -5.70 15.46 -18.96
C GLN A 384 -4.25 14.94 -19.04
N ILE A 385 -3.30 15.60 -18.36
CA ILE A 385 -1.87 15.31 -18.45
C ILE A 385 -1.30 15.05 -17.04
N PRO A 386 -0.37 14.08 -16.86
CA PRO A 386 0.27 13.86 -15.58
C PRO A 386 1.07 15.10 -15.12
N PRO A 387 1.11 15.41 -13.80
CA PRO A 387 1.90 16.51 -13.26
C PRO A 387 3.39 16.46 -13.63
N SER A 388 3.97 15.27 -13.80
CA SER A 388 5.36 15.08 -14.18
C SER A 388 5.72 15.64 -15.55
N ALA A 389 4.74 15.86 -16.44
CA ALA A 389 4.97 16.53 -17.72
C ALA A 389 5.39 18.00 -17.57
N PHE A 390 5.16 18.61 -16.40
CA PHE A 390 5.53 19.99 -16.11
C PHE A 390 6.94 20.11 -15.51
N TYR A 391 7.58 19.01 -15.12
CA TYR A 391 8.92 19.05 -14.51
C TYR A 391 9.95 19.60 -15.49
N VAL A 392 10.77 20.52 -15.00
CA VAL A 392 11.95 21.03 -15.70
C VAL A 392 13.17 20.34 -15.07
N THR A 393 13.49 19.15 -15.54
CA THR A 393 14.53 18.29 -14.95
C THR A 393 15.92 18.92 -14.92
N LEU A 394 16.20 19.89 -15.80
CA LEU A 394 17.47 20.61 -15.79
C LEU A 394 17.67 21.46 -14.52
N ILE A 395 16.60 21.78 -13.78
CA ILE A 395 16.69 22.43 -12.46
C ILE A 395 17.55 21.60 -11.51
N ASP A 396 17.50 20.27 -11.60
CA ASP A 396 18.31 19.36 -10.77
C ASP A 396 19.81 19.54 -11.02
N SER A 397 20.19 20.08 -12.18
CA SER A 397 21.58 20.34 -12.58
C SER A 397 22.11 21.70 -12.11
N LEU A 398 21.29 22.55 -11.48
CA LEU A 398 21.76 23.80 -10.86
C LEU A 398 22.71 23.55 -9.68
N GLY A 399 22.77 22.32 -9.18
CA GLY A 399 23.53 21.96 -8.00
C GLY A 399 22.77 22.22 -6.70
N GLU A 400 23.12 21.46 -5.67
CA GLU A 400 22.45 21.49 -4.37
C GLU A 400 22.44 22.90 -3.78
N GLN A 401 23.58 23.57 -3.74
CA GLN A 401 23.73 24.89 -3.11
C GLN A 401 22.78 25.96 -3.71
N ALA A 402 22.57 25.98 -5.03
CA ALA A 402 21.68 26.94 -5.67
C ALA A 402 20.20 26.65 -5.38
N LEU A 403 19.82 25.36 -5.30
CA LEU A 403 18.47 24.95 -4.91
C LEU A 403 18.16 25.32 -3.46
N LEU A 404 19.12 25.12 -2.55
CA LEU A 404 18.98 25.50 -1.14
C LEU A 404 18.80 27.01 -0.99
N GLN A 405 19.59 27.81 -1.71
CA GLN A 405 19.46 29.26 -1.70
C GLN A 405 18.09 29.71 -2.25
N ASP A 406 17.58 29.08 -3.31
CA ASP A 406 16.23 29.34 -3.83
C ASP A 406 15.15 29.07 -2.79
N PHE A 407 15.26 27.94 -2.09
CA PHE A 407 14.34 27.54 -1.03
C PHE A 407 14.37 28.54 0.14
N GLU A 408 15.54 28.98 0.59
CA GLU A 408 15.67 30.01 1.64
C GLU A 408 15.10 31.36 1.22
N MET A 409 15.29 31.77 -0.05
CA MET A 409 14.70 33.01 -0.59
C MET A 409 13.17 32.96 -0.62
N TRP A 410 12.60 31.80 -0.92
CA TRP A 410 11.16 31.56 -0.89
C TRP A 410 10.63 31.52 0.55
N GLU A 411 11.29 30.78 1.43
CA GLU A 411 10.93 30.64 2.85
C GLU A 411 10.96 31.98 3.59
N SER A 412 11.96 32.83 3.31
CA SER A 412 12.08 34.16 3.90
C SER A 412 11.06 35.19 3.37
N GLN A 413 10.22 34.82 2.39
CA GLN A 413 9.26 35.71 1.74
C GLN A 413 9.90 37.02 1.23
N SER A 414 11.14 36.93 0.72
CA SER A 414 11.97 38.07 0.32
C SER A 414 11.37 38.95 -0.81
N GLY A 415 10.29 38.49 -1.47
CA GLY A 415 9.67 39.15 -2.62
C GLY A 415 10.41 38.94 -3.94
N HIS A 416 11.59 38.30 -3.90
CA HIS A 416 12.31 37.88 -5.09
C HIS A 416 11.63 36.68 -5.76
N PHE A 417 11.91 36.49 -7.06
CA PHE A 417 11.47 35.29 -7.76
C PHE A 417 12.22 34.08 -7.23
N SER A 418 11.49 32.99 -7.04
CA SER A 418 12.08 31.69 -6.71
C SER A 418 11.33 30.58 -7.46
N LEU A 419 12.04 29.53 -7.84
CA LEU A 419 11.44 28.35 -8.46
C LEU A 419 10.54 27.58 -7.48
N CYS A 420 10.83 27.61 -6.18
CA CYS A 420 9.98 27.06 -5.11
C CYS A 420 8.57 27.70 -5.04
N GLN A 421 8.37 28.90 -5.62
CA GLN A 421 7.04 29.48 -5.80
C GLN A 421 6.18 28.71 -6.83
N TYR A 422 6.81 27.90 -7.68
CA TYR A 422 6.19 27.10 -8.73
C TYR A 422 6.56 25.62 -8.58
N PRO A 423 6.11 24.93 -7.50
CA PRO A 423 6.58 23.58 -7.19
C PRO A 423 6.31 22.53 -8.28
N PHE A 424 5.34 22.77 -9.15
CA PHE A 424 5.04 21.87 -10.28
C PHE A 424 6.14 21.86 -11.36
N LEU A 425 7.06 22.83 -11.37
CA LEU A 425 8.22 22.85 -12.25
C LEU A 425 9.41 22.07 -11.66
N LEU A 426 9.46 21.94 -10.34
CA LEU A 426 10.51 21.19 -9.65
C LEU A 426 10.28 19.69 -9.89
N SER A 427 11.34 18.98 -10.26
CA SER A 427 11.29 17.51 -10.32
C SER A 427 11.09 16.94 -8.92
N LEU A 428 10.64 15.68 -8.83
CA LEU A 428 10.58 14.96 -7.57
C LEU A 428 11.97 14.84 -6.91
N GLY A 429 13.04 14.76 -7.72
CA GLY A 429 14.43 14.74 -7.25
C GLY A 429 14.80 16.03 -6.52
N ALA A 430 14.60 17.19 -7.15
CA ALA A 430 14.86 18.49 -6.51
C ALA A 430 14.06 18.65 -5.21
N LYS A 431 12.77 18.28 -5.20
CA LYS A 431 11.93 18.38 -4.00
C LYS A 431 12.43 17.49 -2.86
N LEU A 432 12.89 16.28 -3.17
CA LEU A 432 13.46 15.37 -2.17
C LEU A 432 14.77 15.91 -1.59
N THR A 433 15.62 16.53 -2.41
CA THR A 433 16.82 17.22 -1.93
C THR A 433 16.45 18.36 -0.97
N LEU A 434 15.47 19.19 -1.32
CA LEU A 434 14.99 20.27 -0.44
C LEU A 434 14.37 19.73 0.86
N LEU A 435 13.62 18.64 0.78
CA LEU A 435 13.02 17.99 1.94
C LEU A 435 14.07 17.39 2.88
N ALA A 436 15.10 16.74 2.31
CA ALA A 436 16.22 16.19 3.08
C ALA A 436 17.00 17.32 3.77
N PHE A 437 17.31 18.40 3.05
CA PHE A 437 17.98 19.56 3.62
C PHE A 437 17.17 20.21 4.76
N ASP A 438 15.88 20.48 4.56
CA ASP A 438 15.04 21.09 5.61
C ASP A 438 14.93 20.15 6.83
N GLY A 439 14.87 18.83 6.58
CA GLY A 439 14.92 17.80 7.61
C GLY A 439 16.21 17.85 8.43
N GLU A 440 17.36 17.77 7.76
CA GLU A 440 18.69 17.81 8.39
C GLU A 440 18.95 19.12 9.12
N ARG A 441 18.58 20.26 8.54
CA ARG A 441 18.66 21.58 9.17
C ARG A 441 17.89 21.60 10.49
N GLN A 442 16.63 21.16 10.47
CA GLN A 442 15.80 21.06 11.69
C GLN A 442 16.38 20.08 12.72
N MET A 443 16.94 18.94 12.28
CA MET A 443 17.59 17.97 13.16
C MET A 443 18.81 18.56 13.86
N LEU A 444 19.66 19.26 13.10
CA LEU A 444 20.87 19.90 13.59
C LEU A 444 20.55 21.03 14.56
N ASP A 445 19.53 21.83 14.27
CA ASP A 445 19.07 22.90 15.17
C ASP A 445 18.61 22.33 16.51
N ARG A 446 17.80 21.25 16.50
CA ARG A 446 17.35 20.58 17.73
C ARG A 446 18.46 19.90 18.51
N ALA A 447 19.41 19.26 17.82
CA ALA A 447 20.58 18.67 18.46
C ALA A 447 21.48 19.75 19.10
N SER A 448 21.68 20.87 18.39
CA SER A 448 22.46 22.02 18.87
C SER A 448 21.81 22.71 20.07
N GLU A 449 20.49 22.90 20.04
CA GLU A 449 19.70 23.43 21.16
C GLU A 449 19.87 22.54 22.42
N THR A 450 19.82 21.22 22.24
CA THR A 450 20.05 20.26 23.33
C THR A 450 21.48 20.37 23.88
N TYR A 451 22.48 20.46 22.99
CA TYR A 451 23.88 20.61 23.39
C TYR A 451 24.11 21.91 24.19
N ARG A 452 23.54 23.04 23.72
CA ARG A 452 23.61 24.32 24.43
C ARG A 452 22.92 24.26 25.79
N THR A 453 21.77 23.61 25.86
CA THR A 453 21.02 23.42 27.11
C THR A 453 21.82 22.58 28.11
N ASN A 454 22.40 21.45 27.67
CA ASN A 454 23.25 20.60 28.50
C ASN A 454 24.50 21.32 29.01
N LEU A 455 25.13 22.18 28.18
CA LEU A 455 26.26 23.00 28.62
C LEU A 455 25.85 24.08 29.64
N ALA A 456 24.64 24.63 29.51
CA ALA A 456 24.11 25.66 30.40
C ALA A 456 23.54 25.10 31.72
N SER A 457 23.09 23.84 31.72
CA SER A 457 22.48 23.19 32.88
C SER A 457 23.44 22.24 33.58
N SER A 458 23.70 22.44 34.88
CA SER A 458 24.43 21.47 35.72
C SER A 458 23.56 20.30 36.17
N LEU A 459 22.66 19.81 35.30
CA LEU A 459 21.79 18.68 35.61
C LEU A 459 22.62 17.39 35.73
N PRO A 460 22.27 16.48 36.66
CA PRO A 460 23.02 15.25 36.89
C PRO A 460 23.01 14.28 35.69
N ASP A 461 21.99 14.34 34.84
CA ASP A 461 21.89 13.56 33.59
C ASP A 461 21.66 14.50 32.39
N PRO A 462 22.61 14.62 31.45
CA PRO A 462 22.44 15.44 30.25
C PRO A 462 21.43 14.81 29.29
N GLU A 463 20.57 15.64 28.69
CA GLU A 463 19.59 15.19 27.70
C GLU A 463 20.30 14.69 26.42
N SER A 464 19.82 13.61 25.82
CA SER A 464 20.43 13.10 24.59
C SER A 464 20.16 14.05 23.40
N PRO A 465 21.17 14.37 22.57
CA PRO A 465 20.96 15.09 21.31
C PRO A 465 20.27 14.23 20.25
N LEU A 466 20.08 12.92 20.51
CA LEU A 466 19.43 11.96 19.62
C LEU A 466 18.08 11.53 20.19
N LEU A 467 17.14 11.19 19.31
CA LEU A 467 15.93 10.46 19.68
C LEU A 467 16.26 8.95 19.70
N VAL A 468 16.51 8.41 20.89
CA VAL A 468 16.84 6.98 21.05
C VAL A 468 15.60 6.20 21.46
N LEU A 469 15.10 5.35 20.56
CA LEU A 469 13.99 4.43 20.84
C LEU A 469 14.55 3.05 21.23
N ARG A 470 14.26 2.60 22.45
CA ARG A 470 14.69 1.32 23.04
C ARG A 470 13.54 0.32 23.04
N VAL A 471 13.50 -0.59 22.09
CA VAL A 471 12.30 -1.39 21.81
C VAL A 471 12.58 -2.88 22.02
N ARG A 472 11.63 -3.61 22.61
CA ARG A 472 11.69 -5.09 22.68
C ARG A 472 10.92 -5.70 21.52
N ARG A 473 11.46 -6.74 20.89
CA ARG A 473 10.77 -7.46 19.80
C ARG A 473 9.40 -8.00 20.20
N THR A 474 9.22 -8.39 21.46
CA THR A 474 7.97 -8.97 21.99
C THR A 474 6.89 -7.92 22.29
N HIS A 475 7.26 -6.63 22.40
CA HIS A 475 6.37 -5.54 22.81
C HIS A 475 6.51 -4.34 21.84
N LEU A 476 6.72 -4.62 20.56
CA LEU A 476 7.08 -3.63 19.53
C LEU A 476 6.16 -2.41 19.51
N VAL A 477 4.84 -2.61 19.37
CA VAL A 477 3.86 -1.51 19.30
C VAL A 477 3.81 -0.73 20.62
N ALA A 478 3.64 -1.43 21.75
CA ALA A 478 3.49 -0.80 23.06
C ALA A 478 4.73 0.01 23.48
N ASP A 479 5.93 -0.52 23.26
CA ASP A 479 7.19 0.16 23.58
C ASP A 479 7.42 1.35 22.65
N SER A 480 7.04 1.24 21.37
CA SER A 480 7.14 2.33 20.38
C SER A 480 6.18 3.46 20.72
N LEU A 481 4.88 3.15 20.94
CA LEU A 481 3.86 4.12 21.34
C LEU A 481 4.31 4.88 22.58
N ARG A 482 4.64 4.16 23.65
CA ARG A 482 5.06 4.76 24.93
C ARG A 482 6.23 5.72 24.75
N GLN A 483 7.27 5.32 24.04
CA GLN A 483 8.47 6.15 23.90
C GLN A 483 8.26 7.33 22.98
N ILE A 484 7.50 7.18 21.91
CA ILE A 484 7.15 8.27 21.00
C ILE A 484 6.29 9.30 21.73
N SER A 485 5.26 8.88 22.46
CA SER A 485 4.43 9.77 23.28
C SER A 485 5.25 10.52 24.35
N LEU A 486 6.20 9.85 25.00
CA LEU A 486 7.09 10.49 25.98
C LEU A 486 8.08 11.49 25.36
N ASN A 487 8.40 11.34 24.07
CA ASN A 487 9.37 12.16 23.35
C ASN A 487 8.72 13.08 22.31
N ARG A 488 7.45 13.46 22.48
CA ARG A 488 6.68 14.27 21.52
C ARG A 488 7.40 15.55 21.07
N LEU A 489 8.06 16.25 21.99
CA LEU A 489 8.83 17.48 21.69
C LEU A 489 10.18 17.20 20.99
N ASN A 490 10.65 15.96 21.07
CA ASN A 490 11.97 15.51 20.61
C ASN A 490 11.90 14.70 19.31
N LEU A 491 10.72 14.57 18.68
CA LEU A 491 10.52 13.77 17.46
C LEU A 491 11.37 14.24 16.26
N LYS A 492 11.79 15.51 16.28
CA LYS A 492 12.64 16.13 15.25
C LYS A 492 14.14 15.95 15.51
N LYS A 493 14.55 15.26 16.57
CA LYS A 493 15.97 14.90 16.77
C LYS A 493 16.35 13.73 15.84
N PRO A 494 17.64 13.55 15.50
CA PRO A 494 18.08 12.39 14.74
C PRO A 494 17.64 11.07 15.40
N LEU A 495 16.92 10.23 14.64
CA LEU A 495 16.35 8.98 15.13
C LEU A 495 17.41 7.87 15.19
N ARG A 496 17.45 7.16 16.32
CA ARG A 496 18.26 5.97 16.54
C ARG A 496 17.44 4.88 17.21
N VAL A 497 17.44 3.68 16.63
CA VAL A 497 16.75 2.53 17.24
C VAL A 497 17.75 1.60 17.93
N LYS A 498 17.39 1.13 19.13
CA LYS A 498 18.12 0.11 19.88
C LYS A 498 17.17 -1.00 20.29
N TRP A 499 17.44 -2.23 19.86
CA TRP A 499 16.75 -3.41 20.36
C TRP A 499 17.26 -3.72 21.78
N GLU A 500 16.35 -3.90 22.74
CA GLU A 500 16.75 -4.36 24.08
C GLU A 500 17.30 -5.80 23.99
N ASP A 501 18.33 -6.07 24.79
CA ASP A 501 19.06 -7.34 24.84
C ASP A 501 19.78 -7.78 23.54
N GLU A 502 19.94 -6.87 22.55
CA GLU A 502 20.71 -7.11 21.33
C GLU A 502 21.89 -6.13 21.21
N GLU A 503 23.06 -6.63 20.77
CA GLU A 503 24.21 -5.81 20.44
C GLU A 503 24.08 -5.29 19.00
N GLY A 504 24.13 -3.96 18.83
CA GLY A 504 24.07 -3.35 17.50
C GLY A 504 24.24 -1.84 17.53
N ILE A 505 24.93 -1.30 16.51
CA ILE A 505 25.01 0.13 16.24
C ILE A 505 24.11 0.42 15.04
N ASP A 506 23.10 1.26 15.26
CA ASP A 506 22.21 1.69 14.19
C ASP A 506 22.93 2.65 13.24
N ALA A 507 23.41 2.12 12.12
CA ALA A 507 23.86 2.88 10.97
C ALA A 507 22.75 3.01 9.89
N GLY A 508 21.48 2.87 10.30
CA GLY A 508 20.30 2.90 9.43
C GLY A 508 19.57 1.55 9.32
N GLY A 509 20.28 0.45 9.48
CA GLY A 509 19.72 -0.90 9.35
C GLY A 509 18.73 -1.28 10.45
N LEU A 510 18.98 -0.89 11.71
CA LEU A 510 18.08 -1.19 12.83
C LEU A 510 16.81 -0.33 12.75
N ARG A 511 16.96 0.94 12.38
CA ARG A 511 15.82 1.84 12.08
C ARG A 511 14.94 1.30 10.95
N LYS A 512 15.54 0.84 9.84
CA LYS A 512 14.79 0.23 8.72
C LYS A 512 14.04 -1.04 9.15
N GLU A 513 14.67 -1.89 9.97
CA GLU A 513 14.02 -3.08 10.53
C GLU A 513 12.83 -2.70 11.43
N TRP A 514 12.99 -1.70 12.30
CA TRP A 514 11.93 -1.23 13.18
C TRP A 514 10.71 -0.71 12.41
N PHE A 515 10.91 0.15 11.41
CA PHE A 515 9.83 0.62 10.53
C PHE A 515 9.08 -0.55 9.88
N LEU A 516 9.83 -1.51 9.33
CA LEU A 516 9.26 -2.68 8.65
C LEU A 516 8.41 -3.54 9.59
N LEU A 517 8.93 -3.88 10.76
CA LEU A 517 8.23 -4.73 11.73
C LEU A 517 7.00 -4.02 12.31
N LEU A 518 7.13 -2.72 12.62
CA LEU A 518 6.06 -1.94 13.24
C LEU A 518 4.91 -1.75 12.25
N CYS A 519 5.19 -1.37 11.01
CA CYS A 519 4.17 -1.22 9.97
C CYS A 519 3.45 -2.56 9.72
N ARG A 520 4.17 -3.68 9.61
CA ARG A 520 3.53 -4.99 9.42
C ARG A 520 2.54 -5.35 10.51
N GLN A 521 2.81 -4.95 11.76
CA GLN A 521 1.91 -5.24 12.88
C GLN A 521 0.71 -4.27 12.92
N LEU A 522 0.92 -2.98 12.67
CA LEU A 522 -0.14 -1.96 12.71
C LEU A 522 -1.12 -2.07 11.53
N PHE A 523 -0.65 -2.51 10.36
CA PHE A 523 -1.45 -2.69 9.15
C PHE A 523 -1.99 -4.13 8.99
N ASP A 524 -1.77 -5.01 9.97
CA ASP A 524 -2.35 -6.35 9.95
C ASP A 524 -3.87 -6.25 10.16
N PRO A 525 -4.71 -6.91 9.33
CA PRO A 525 -6.17 -6.89 9.52
C PRO A 525 -6.62 -7.37 10.91
N GLN A 526 -5.85 -8.23 11.57
CA GLN A 526 -6.14 -8.70 12.93
C GLN A 526 -5.91 -7.62 14.00
N PHE A 527 -5.13 -6.59 13.70
CA PHE A 527 -4.96 -5.44 14.59
C PHE A 527 -6.20 -4.54 14.59
N GLY A 528 -6.95 -4.52 13.48
CA GLY A 528 -8.28 -3.89 13.41
C GLY A 528 -8.30 -2.41 13.04
N MET A 529 -7.16 -1.74 12.88
CA MET A 529 -7.10 -0.32 12.49
C MET A 529 -7.49 -0.05 11.03
N PHE A 530 -7.21 -1.00 10.14
CA PHE A 530 -7.41 -0.83 8.70
C PHE A 530 -8.25 -1.97 8.13
N VAL A 531 -9.11 -1.64 7.17
CA VAL A 531 -9.89 -2.60 6.38
C VAL A 531 -9.20 -2.77 5.03
N SER A 532 -8.80 -4.01 4.70
CA SER A 532 -8.17 -4.34 3.43
C SER A 532 -9.20 -4.74 2.38
N ASP A 533 -8.94 -4.38 1.12
CA ASP A 533 -9.71 -4.79 -0.04
C ASP A 533 -8.87 -5.77 -0.90
N ASP A 534 -9.43 -6.95 -1.18
CA ASP A 534 -8.72 -8.04 -1.87
C ASP A 534 -8.44 -7.73 -3.35
N GLU A 535 -9.27 -6.91 -4.00
CA GLU A 535 -9.12 -6.57 -5.42
C GLU A 535 -7.97 -5.59 -5.64
N SER A 536 -7.90 -4.55 -4.81
CA SER A 536 -6.86 -3.51 -4.87
C SER A 536 -5.57 -3.88 -4.12
N ASN A 537 -5.63 -4.82 -3.16
CA ASN A 537 -4.57 -5.07 -2.17
C ASN A 537 -4.17 -3.81 -1.37
N LEU A 538 -5.08 -2.85 -1.23
CA LEU A 538 -4.93 -1.65 -0.41
C LEU A 538 -5.78 -1.78 0.85
N CYS A 539 -5.47 -0.97 1.85
CA CYS A 539 -6.24 -0.87 3.08
C CYS A 539 -6.60 0.58 3.39
N TYR A 540 -7.75 0.77 4.02
CA TYR A 540 -8.24 2.09 4.42
C TYR A 540 -8.62 2.13 5.89
N LEU A 541 -8.75 3.33 6.45
CA LEU A 541 -9.08 3.53 7.86
C LEU A 541 -10.38 2.80 8.19
N ASN A 542 -10.38 2.02 9.27
CA ASN A 542 -11.58 1.34 9.73
C ASN A 542 -12.49 2.30 10.52
N PRO A 543 -13.70 2.63 10.04
CA PRO A 543 -14.62 3.51 10.76
C PRO A 543 -15.09 2.92 12.11
N GLY A 544 -15.10 1.58 12.25
CA GLY A 544 -15.48 0.89 13.49
C GLY A 544 -14.43 0.91 14.60
N SER A 545 -13.26 1.51 14.35
CA SER A 545 -12.11 1.54 15.26
C SER A 545 -12.16 2.71 16.24
N LEU A 546 -13.25 2.82 17.01
CA LEU A 546 -13.36 3.86 18.04
C LEU A 546 -12.43 3.55 19.23
N GLY A 547 -11.81 4.59 19.82
CA GLY A 547 -10.94 4.43 20.99
C GLY A 547 -9.50 4.01 20.68
N MET A 548 -9.12 3.96 19.40
CA MET A 548 -7.75 3.68 18.93
C MET A 548 -7.07 4.94 18.39
N GLU A 549 -7.47 6.14 18.83
CA GLU A 549 -6.93 7.41 18.34
C GLU A 549 -5.42 7.51 18.59
N ASP A 550 -4.92 7.02 19.73
CA ASP A 550 -3.49 6.98 20.06
C ASP A 550 -2.69 6.10 19.10
N ASP A 551 -3.27 4.98 18.65
CA ASP A 551 -2.62 4.08 17.68
C ASP A 551 -2.59 4.74 16.29
N PHE A 552 -3.68 5.41 15.87
CA PHE A 552 -3.68 6.17 14.60
C PHE A 552 -2.69 7.32 14.64
N TRP A 553 -2.61 8.03 15.76
CA TRP A 553 -1.59 9.05 16.00
C TRP A 553 -0.18 8.48 15.88
N LEU A 554 0.09 7.32 16.48
CA LEU A 554 1.37 6.63 16.32
C LEU A 554 1.66 6.30 14.86
N VAL A 555 0.70 5.75 14.10
CA VAL A 555 0.89 5.49 12.67
C VAL A 555 1.23 6.78 11.93
N GLY A 556 0.55 7.88 12.25
CA GLY A 556 0.86 9.22 11.74
C GLY A 556 2.32 9.61 11.98
N VAL A 557 2.77 9.53 13.24
CA VAL A 557 4.16 9.83 13.63
C VAL A 557 5.14 8.92 12.92
N VAL A 558 4.86 7.63 12.78
CA VAL A 558 5.73 6.67 12.10
C VAL A 558 5.87 7.00 10.61
N VAL A 559 4.77 7.32 9.93
CA VAL A 559 4.80 7.77 8.53
C VAL A 559 5.58 9.09 8.42
N GLY A 560 5.37 10.02 9.34
CA GLY A 560 6.12 11.28 9.38
C GLY A 560 7.62 11.08 9.61
N LEU A 561 8.00 10.25 10.58
CA LEU A 561 9.39 9.88 10.84
C LEU A 561 10.03 9.22 9.62
N ALA A 562 9.30 8.39 8.89
CA ALA A 562 9.82 7.77 7.67
C ALA A 562 10.14 8.82 6.60
N VAL A 563 9.23 9.75 6.32
CA VAL A 563 9.46 10.87 5.40
C VAL A 563 10.64 11.73 5.87
N TYR A 564 10.67 12.10 7.15
CA TYR A 564 11.71 12.93 7.76
C TYR A 564 13.11 12.28 7.78
N ASN A 565 13.16 10.95 7.73
CA ASN A 565 14.41 10.17 7.70
C ASN A 565 14.70 9.56 6.31
N ALA A 566 14.02 10.03 5.25
CA ALA A 566 14.16 9.51 3.88
C ALA A 566 14.02 7.97 3.77
N ALA A 567 13.13 7.38 4.58
CA ALA A 567 12.85 5.95 4.61
C ALA A 567 11.53 5.64 3.90
N THR A 568 11.54 4.67 2.98
CA THR A 568 10.33 4.14 2.37
C THR A 568 9.68 3.09 3.26
N LEU A 569 8.35 3.08 3.28
CA LEU A 569 7.51 2.17 4.05
C LEU A 569 6.76 1.22 3.12
N ASP A 570 6.73 -0.05 3.49
CA ASP A 570 5.89 -1.07 2.86
C ASP A 570 4.48 -1.02 3.47
N VAL A 571 3.72 0.04 3.14
CA VAL A 571 2.35 0.25 3.64
C VAL A 571 1.33 0.24 2.49
N PRO A 572 0.21 -0.49 2.62
CA PRO A 572 -0.81 -0.59 1.58
C PRO A 572 -1.83 0.57 1.63
N LEU A 573 -1.38 1.82 1.81
CA LEU A 573 -2.26 2.98 1.88
C LEU A 573 -2.65 3.52 0.48
N PRO A 574 -3.92 3.92 0.23
CA PRO A 574 -4.38 4.48 -1.04
C PRO A 574 -4.04 5.98 -1.17
N LEU A 575 -4.10 6.49 -2.40
CA LEU A 575 -3.88 7.92 -2.71
C LEU A 575 -4.80 8.86 -1.90
N ALA A 576 -5.99 8.38 -1.53
CA ALA A 576 -6.96 9.13 -0.74
C ALA A 576 -6.39 9.65 0.58
N ILE A 577 -5.53 8.89 1.27
CA ILE A 577 -4.92 9.32 2.54
C ILE A 577 -3.98 10.51 2.33
N TYR A 578 -3.11 10.42 1.33
CA TYR A 578 -2.16 11.49 1.00
C TYR A 578 -2.88 12.75 0.50
N LYS A 579 -3.98 12.59 -0.24
CA LYS A 579 -4.84 13.72 -0.60
C LYS A 579 -5.40 14.43 0.61
N LYS A 580 -5.90 13.71 1.60
CA LYS A 580 -6.39 14.32 2.84
C LYS A 580 -5.27 15.06 3.58
N LEU A 581 -4.06 14.49 3.66
CA LEU A 581 -2.89 15.16 4.25
C LEU A 581 -2.49 16.44 3.49
N SER A 582 -2.63 16.45 2.16
CA SER A 582 -2.36 17.62 1.30
C SER A 582 -3.58 18.50 1.07
N PHE A 583 -4.66 18.29 1.83
CA PHE A 583 -5.93 19.01 1.72
C PHE A 583 -6.59 18.98 0.33
N GLU A 584 -6.25 18.02 -0.53
CA GLU A 584 -6.83 17.84 -1.86
C GLU A 584 -8.22 17.17 -1.81
N SER A 585 -9.12 17.53 -2.73
CA SER A 585 -10.46 16.94 -2.79
C SER A 585 -10.46 15.48 -3.24
N LEU A 586 -11.29 14.70 -2.57
CA LEU A 586 -11.59 13.30 -2.89
C LEU A 586 -12.79 13.20 -3.84
N GLY A 587 -12.82 12.14 -4.64
CA GLY A 587 -13.93 11.83 -5.53
C GLY A 587 -14.05 10.35 -5.84
N LEU A 588 -14.92 10.00 -6.79
CA LEU A 588 -15.23 8.62 -7.13
C LEU A 588 -14.01 7.80 -7.60
N ALA A 589 -13.02 8.46 -8.22
CA ALA A 589 -11.77 7.83 -8.62
C ALA A 589 -10.90 7.42 -7.42
N ASP A 590 -11.02 8.13 -6.30
CA ASP A 590 -10.31 7.79 -5.05
C ASP A 590 -11.01 6.63 -4.34
N LEU A 591 -12.35 6.62 -4.32
CA LEU A 591 -13.13 5.47 -3.82
C LEU A 591 -12.85 4.20 -4.64
N ALA A 592 -12.58 4.33 -5.94
CA ALA A 592 -12.24 3.21 -6.81
C ALA A 592 -10.97 2.44 -6.36
N GLN A 593 -10.06 3.09 -5.61
CA GLN A 593 -8.88 2.43 -5.05
C GLN A 593 -9.17 1.75 -3.72
N VAL A 594 -10.17 2.24 -2.96
CA VAL A 594 -10.51 1.76 -1.62
C VAL A 594 -11.56 0.64 -1.68
N GLN A 595 -12.59 0.82 -2.49
CA GLN A 595 -13.68 -0.12 -2.72
C GLN A 595 -14.04 -0.16 -4.22
N PRO A 596 -13.27 -0.92 -5.02
CA PRO A 596 -13.48 -1.01 -6.47
C PRO A 596 -14.87 -1.54 -6.85
N SER A 597 -15.36 -2.54 -6.11
CA SER A 597 -16.66 -3.17 -6.31
C SER A 597 -17.84 -2.20 -6.12
N LEU A 598 -17.86 -1.47 -5.00
CA LEU A 598 -18.86 -0.43 -4.75
C LEU A 598 -18.82 0.65 -5.83
N THR A 599 -17.62 1.07 -6.23
CA THR A 599 -17.45 2.10 -7.25
C THR A 599 -18.02 1.68 -8.61
N ARG A 600 -17.91 0.39 -9.00
CA ARG A 600 -18.59 -0.12 -10.21
C ARG A 600 -20.10 0.04 -10.12
N GLY A 601 -20.70 -0.29 -8.98
CA GLY A 601 -22.14 -0.10 -8.75
C GLY A 601 -22.56 1.38 -8.80
N LEU A 602 -21.75 2.28 -8.23
CA LEU A 602 -22.01 3.73 -8.31
C LEU A 602 -21.87 4.29 -9.72
N ARG A 603 -20.94 3.77 -10.54
CA ARG A 603 -20.85 4.13 -11.97
C ARG A 603 -22.07 3.64 -12.73
N GLN A 604 -22.51 2.41 -12.50
CA GLN A 604 -23.76 1.90 -13.09
C GLN A 604 -24.96 2.80 -12.74
N LEU A 605 -25.08 3.25 -11.49
CA LEU A 605 -26.11 4.21 -11.07
C LEU A 605 -26.03 5.54 -11.85
N LEU A 606 -24.82 6.08 -12.04
CA LEU A 606 -24.61 7.34 -12.76
C LEU A 606 -24.86 7.23 -14.26
N GLU A 607 -24.54 6.09 -14.85
CA GLU A 607 -24.61 5.82 -16.30
C GLU A 607 -25.95 5.19 -16.72
N TYR A 608 -26.78 4.78 -15.77
CA TYR A 608 -28.08 4.17 -16.03
C TYR A 608 -28.95 5.07 -16.92
N ASP A 609 -29.52 4.46 -17.97
CA ASP A 609 -30.26 5.09 -19.07
C ASP A 609 -31.78 4.94 -18.95
N GLY A 610 -32.27 4.24 -17.93
CA GLY A 610 -33.70 4.03 -17.68
C GLY A 610 -34.31 2.86 -18.46
N ALA A 611 -33.51 1.98 -19.07
CA ALA A 611 -34.02 0.91 -19.94
C ALA A 611 -34.95 -0.11 -19.25
N GLU A 612 -34.80 -0.32 -17.94
CA GLU A 612 -35.55 -1.32 -17.15
C GLU A 612 -36.49 -0.70 -16.10
N GLY A 613 -36.60 0.64 -16.03
CA GLY A 613 -37.42 1.35 -15.05
C GLY A 613 -36.82 2.69 -14.62
N SER A 614 -37.42 3.32 -13.62
CA SER A 614 -36.82 4.51 -12.97
C SER A 614 -35.64 4.09 -12.09
N VAL A 615 -34.69 5.01 -11.85
CA VAL A 615 -33.56 4.82 -10.93
C VAL A 615 -34.06 4.43 -9.54
N GLU A 616 -35.14 5.05 -9.08
CA GLU A 616 -35.73 4.78 -7.77
C GLU A 616 -36.19 3.31 -7.65
N ASP A 617 -36.92 2.81 -8.64
CA ASP A 617 -37.48 1.45 -8.64
C ASP A 617 -36.40 0.36 -8.82
N VAL A 618 -35.36 0.67 -9.59
CA VAL A 618 -34.31 -0.31 -9.96
C VAL A 618 -33.26 -0.45 -8.87
N PHE A 619 -32.80 0.69 -8.32
CA PHE A 619 -31.71 0.70 -7.35
C PHE A 619 -32.21 0.67 -5.90
N CYS A 620 -33.44 1.11 -5.62
CA CYS A 620 -34.07 1.12 -4.29
C CYS A 620 -33.13 1.66 -3.19
N ARG A 621 -32.47 2.79 -3.45
CA ARG A 621 -31.56 3.45 -2.51
C ARG A 621 -32.19 4.70 -1.90
N SER A 622 -31.83 4.99 -0.66
CA SER A 622 -32.09 6.26 0.02
C SER A 622 -30.78 6.95 0.38
N PHE A 623 -30.83 8.20 0.87
CA PHE A 623 -29.64 8.98 1.25
C PHE A 623 -29.05 8.52 2.60
N VAL A 624 -28.66 7.26 2.68
CA VAL A 624 -28.06 6.62 3.87
C VAL A 624 -26.73 5.96 3.49
N GLY A 625 -25.69 6.23 4.28
CA GLY A 625 -24.40 5.55 4.21
C GLY A 625 -24.29 4.46 5.28
N THR A 626 -23.60 3.36 4.97
CA THR A 626 -23.47 2.21 5.88
C THR A 626 -22.01 1.80 6.06
N TYR A 627 -21.62 1.45 7.29
CA TYR A 627 -20.35 0.79 7.59
C TYR A 627 -20.51 -0.25 8.70
N GLU A 628 -19.59 -1.20 8.79
CA GLU A 628 -19.60 -2.22 9.83
C GLU A 628 -18.79 -1.75 11.05
N ALA A 629 -19.37 -1.86 12.25
CA ALA A 629 -18.69 -1.65 13.52
C ALA A 629 -19.13 -2.70 14.55
N TRP A 630 -18.16 -3.37 15.19
CA TRP A 630 -18.38 -4.45 16.17
C TRP A 630 -19.32 -5.59 15.70
N GLY A 631 -19.32 -5.89 14.40
CA GLY A 631 -20.17 -6.92 13.80
C GLY A 631 -21.62 -6.48 13.53
N GLU A 632 -21.94 -5.20 13.73
CA GLU A 632 -23.23 -4.58 13.40
C GLU A 632 -23.06 -3.59 12.24
N GLN A 633 -24.10 -3.46 11.41
CA GLN A 633 -24.15 -2.44 10.35
C GLN A 633 -24.68 -1.14 10.95
N VAL A 634 -23.84 -0.11 10.94
CA VAL A 634 -24.20 1.25 11.36
C VAL A 634 -24.67 2.02 10.14
N GLU A 635 -25.86 2.60 10.24
CA GLU A 635 -26.47 3.44 9.20
C GLU A 635 -26.46 4.90 9.63
N GLU A 636 -25.94 5.78 8.78
CA GLU A 636 -25.95 7.24 8.98
C GLU A 636 -26.61 7.96 7.82
N GLU A 637 -27.46 8.94 8.13
CA GLU A 637 -28.14 9.74 7.11
C GLU A 637 -27.17 10.74 6.47
N LEU A 638 -27.08 10.73 5.14
CA LEU A 638 -26.19 11.61 4.38
C LEU A 638 -26.71 13.06 4.33
N VAL A 639 -28.02 13.21 4.48
CA VAL A 639 -28.78 14.47 4.58
C VAL A 639 -29.81 14.32 5.68
N GLU A 640 -30.29 15.43 6.23
CA GLU A 640 -31.35 15.42 7.25
C GLU A 640 -32.63 14.76 6.70
N GLY A 641 -33.12 13.70 7.36
CA GLY A 641 -34.26 12.92 6.90
C GLY A 641 -33.94 11.98 5.73
N GLY A 642 -32.65 11.68 5.50
CA GLY A 642 -32.18 10.95 4.31
C GLY A 642 -32.75 9.54 4.13
N ARG A 643 -33.27 8.92 5.20
CA ARG A 643 -33.97 7.62 5.13
C ARG A 643 -35.21 7.66 4.24
N GLU A 644 -35.91 8.79 4.22
CA GLU A 644 -37.16 8.99 3.48
C GLU A 644 -36.94 9.61 2.09
N VAL A 645 -35.69 9.99 1.77
CA VAL A 645 -35.33 10.59 0.48
C VAL A 645 -34.82 9.49 -0.45
N ALA A 646 -35.63 9.10 -1.43
CA ALA A 646 -35.23 8.14 -2.45
C ALA A 646 -34.22 8.73 -3.44
N VAL A 647 -33.35 7.87 -3.97
CA VAL A 647 -32.40 8.22 -5.02
C VAL A 647 -33.09 8.15 -6.38
N THR A 648 -33.12 9.28 -7.10
CA THR A 648 -33.75 9.49 -8.40
C THR A 648 -32.74 9.94 -9.46
N GLU A 649 -33.15 10.03 -10.72
CA GLU A 649 -32.31 10.52 -11.83
C GLU A 649 -31.76 11.93 -11.60
N GLU A 650 -32.54 12.78 -10.94
CA GLU A 650 -32.19 14.18 -10.67
C GLU A 650 -31.16 14.28 -9.55
N ASN A 651 -31.28 13.46 -8.51
CA ASN A 651 -30.47 13.57 -7.29
C ASN A 651 -29.33 12.53 -7.19
N ARG A 652 -29.23 11.55 -8.09
CA ARG A 652 -28.20 10.48 -8.07
C ARG A 652 -26.76 10.99 -8.02
N LYS A 653 -26.48 12.13 -8.66
CA LYS A 653 -25.14 12.75 -8.64
C LYS A 653 -24.80 13.28 -7.24
N ASP A 654 -25.78 13.85 -6.55
CA ASP A 654 -25.62 14.32 -5.18
C ASP A 654 -25.51 13.16 -4.19
N TYR A 655 -26.31 12.10 -4.37
CA TYR A 655 -26.18 10.87 -3.58
C TYR A 655 -24.76 10.30 -3.67
N VAL A 656 -24.24 10.09 -4.89
CA VAL A 656 -22.89 9.54 -5.09
C VAL A 656 -21.83 10.45 -4.47
N ARG A 657 -21.93 11.78 -4.66
CA ARG A 657 -20.99 12.74 -4.08
C ARG A 657 -20.98 12.68 -2.55
N LEU A 658 -22.16 12.66 -1.93
CA LEU A 658 -22.30 12.62 -0.47
C LEU A 658 -21.87 11.27 0.12
N LEU A 659 -22.16 10.16 -0.55
CA LEU A 659 -21.73 8.84 -0.13
C LEU A 659 -20.21 8.69 -0.19
N VAL A 660 -19.57 9.19 -1.25
CA VAL A 660 -18.11 9.20 -1.38
C VAL A 660 -17.47 10.04 -0.26
N ASP A 661 -18.01 11.23 0.01
CA ASP A 661 -17.54 12.09 1.11
C ASP A 661 -17.76 11.44 2.48
N PHE A 662 -18.89 10.74 2.66
CA PHE A 662 -19.15 9.98 3.88
C PHE A 662 -18.09 8.89 4.11
N LEU A 663 -17.90 7.99 3.15
CA LEU A 663 -17.02 6.83 3.28
C LEU A 663 -15.53 7.20 3.39
N LEU A 664 -15.09 8.24 2.67
CA LEU A 664 -13.67 8.65 2.65
C LEU A 664 -13.34 9.79 3.63
N SER A 665 -14.35 10.44 4.22
CA SER A 665 -14.11 11.57 5.13
C SER A 665 -14.88 11.48 6.42
N LYS A 666 -16.21 11.51 6.39
CA LYS A 666 -17.01 11.67 7.61
C LYS A 666 -16.92 10.45 8.54
N SER A 667 -17.04 9.24 7.99
CA SER A 667 -17.06 8.01 8.80
C SER A 667 -15.72 7.67 9.45
N VAL A 668 -14.62 8.29 8.99
CA VAL A 668 -13.25 8.02 9.46
C VAL A 668 -12.57 9.26 10.03
N SER A 669 -13.35 10.29 10.39
CA SER A 669 -12.79 11.60 10.73
C SER A 669 -11.90 11.56 11.97
N SER A 670 -12.33 10.92 13.06
CA SER A 670 -11.52 10.84 14.29
C SER A 670 -10.22 10.07 14.09
N GLN A 671 -10.27 8.95 13.36
CA GLN A 671 -9.10 8.15 13.04
C GLN A 671 -8.13 8.92 12.15
N PHE A 672 -8.65 9.61 11.13
CA PHE A 672 -7.83 10.41 10.23
C PHE A 672 -7.23 11.63 10.93
N ASP A 673 -7.98 12.33 11.77
CA ASP A 673 -7.51 13.52 12.46
C ASP A 673 -6.35 13.19 13.39
N ALA A 674 -6.44 12.08 14.15
CA ALA A 674 -5.34 11.59 14.97
C ALA A 674 -4.11 11.21 14.13
N PHE A 675 -4.31 10.48 13.01
CA PHE A 675 -3.24 10.14 12.07
C PHE A 675 -2.58 11.41 11.47
N ALA A 676 -3.37 12.40 11.06
CA ALA A 676 -2.87 13.64 10.50
C ALA A 676 -2.10 14.48 11.54
N GLU A 677 -2.60 14.54 12.78
CA GLU A 677 -1.90 15.17 13.90
C GLU A 677 -0.51 14.57 14.10
N GLY A 678 -0.41 13.24 14.22
CA GLY A 678 0.86 12.55 14.39
C GLY A 678 1.82 12.76 13.21
N PHE A 679 1.30 12.74 11.98
CA PHE A 679 2.11 12.99 10.78
C PHE A 679 2.69 14.42 10.76
N HIS A 680 1.86 15.42 11.05
CA HIS A 680 2.28 16.82 11.00
C HIS A 680 3.21 17.23 12.14
N GLU A 681 3.16 16.56 13.31
CA GLU A 681 4.14 16.81 14.38
C GLU A 681 5.59 16.62 13.94
N VAL A 682 5.83 15.66 13.05
CA VAL A 682 7.15 15.41 12.47
C VAL A 682 7.35 16.26 11.21
N CYS A 683 6.38 16.24 10.29
CA CYS A 683 6.52 16.78 8.94
C CYS A 683 5.91 18.18 8.72
N ALA A 684 5.98 19.09 9.70
CA ALA A 684 5.49 20.48 9.57
C ALA A 684 6.45 21.46 8.87
N GLY A 685 7.44 20.99 8.10
CA GLY A 685 8.40 21.85 7.40
C GLY A 685 7.83 22.48 6.13
N ASN A 686 8.36 23.65 5.74
CA ASN A 686 7.95 24.33 4.51
C ASN A 686 8.23 23.48 3.26
N ALA A 687 9.27 22.64 3.28
CA ALA A 687 9.63 21.77 2.16
C ALA A 687 8.52 20.76 1.82
N LEU A 688 7.76 20.26 2.80
CA LEU A 688 6.66 19.33 2.53
C LEU A 688 5.55 19.97 1.67
N SER A 689 5.32 21.28 1.81
CA SER A 689 4.29 22.00 1.05
C SER A 689 4.56 22.07 -0.47
N LEU A 690 5.79 21.75 -0.90
CA LEU A 690 6.18 21.66 -2.31
C LEU A 690 5.64 20.38 -3.00
N PHE A 691 5.18 19.40 -2.22
CA PHE A 691 4.72 18.10 -2.71
C PHE A 691 3.21 18.06 -2.94
N LYS A 692 2.80 17.37 -3.99
CA LYS A 692 1.41 16.94 -4.23
C LYS A 692 1.13 15.59 -3.61
N ALA A 693 -0.14 15.25 -3.42
CA ALA A 693 -0.55 13.99 -2.79
C ALA A 693 0.10 12.74 -3.44
N ARG A 694 0.18 12.71 -4.77
CA ARG A 694 0.78 11.58 -5.52
C ARG A 694 2.30 11.54 -5.40
N GLU A 695 2.95 12.69 -5.27
CA GLU A 695 4.39 12.75 -5.00
C GLU A 695 4.66 12.28 -3.57
N LEU A 696 3.86 12.72 -2.60
CA LEU A 696 3.96 12.28 -1.21
C LEU A 696 3.72 10.77 -1.05
N GLU A 697 2.77 10.20 -1.79
CA GLU A 697 2.59 8.75 -1.88
C GLU A 697 3.88 8.05 -2.34
N LEU A 698 4.53 8.57 -3.39
CA LEU A 698 5.80 8.02 -3.89
C LEU A 698 6.92 8.15 -2.86
N VAL A 699 6.99 9.26 -2.11
CA VAL A 699 7.97 9.42 -1.02
C VAL A 699 7.77 8.37 0.07
N VAL A 700 6.52 8.13 0.48
CA VAL A 700 6.21 7.20 1.56
C VAL A 700 6.34 5.74 1.11
N ARG A 701 5.73 5.37 -0.02
CA ARG A 701 5.60 3.96 -0.45
C ARG A 701 6.67 3.51 -1.43
N GLY A 702 7.31 4.45 -2.12
CA GLY A 702 8.12 4.14 -3.29
C GLY A 702 7.30 3.91 -4.57
N SER A 703 8.01 3.79 -5.69
CA SER A 703 7.45 3.64 -7.04
C SER A 703 7.15 2.19 -7.42
N THR A 704 6.04 2.00 -8.16
CA THR A 704 5.66 0.75 -8.84
C THR A 704 6.00 0.75 -10.32
N GLU A 705 6.82 1.67 -10.80
CA GLU A 705 7.30 1.67 -12.18
C GLU A 705 8.11 0.40 -12.48
N ALA A 706 8.14 0.02 -13.75
CA ALA A 706 8.89 -1.16 -14.20
C ALA A 706 10.36 -1.05 -13.78
N LEU A 707 10.96 -2.18 -13.33
CA LEU A 707 12.37 -2.19 -13.00
C LEU A 707 13.21 -2.05 -14.28
N ASP A 708 14.01 -1.00 -14.33
CA ASP A 708 15.14 -0.92 -15.25
C ASP A 708 16.33 -1.66 -14.64
N VAL A 709 16.54 -2.90 -15.08
CA VAL A 709 17.59 -3.78 -14.55
C VAL A 709 18.99 -3.28 -14.94
N ASP A 710 19.15 -2.65 -16.11
CA ASP A 710 20.43 -2.11 -16.57
C ASP A 710 20.84 -0.89 -15.72
N ALA A 711 19.89 0.01 -15.46
CA ALA A 711 20.13 1.13 -14.54
C ALA A 711 20.49 0.64 -13.13
N LEU A 712 19.85 -0.44 -12.65
CA LEU A 712 20.12 -1.01 -11.32
C LEU A 712 21.53 -1.61 -11.27
N ARG A 713 21.95 -2.30 -12.34
CA ARG A 713 23.31 -2.81 -12.50
C ARG A 713 24.34 -1.67 -12.45
N GLY A 714 24.04 -0.54 -13.10
CA GLY A 714 24.92 0.64 -13.13
C GLY A 714 25.18 1.28 -11.77
N VAL A 715 24.22 1.19 -10.83
CA VAL A 715 24.34 1.76 -9.47
C VAL A 715 24.66 0.72 -8.38
N THR A 716 24.88 -0.55 -8.76
CA THR A 716 25.17 -1.62 -7.80
C THR A 716 26.62 -1.57 -7.32
N VAL A 717 26.82 -1.72 -6.02
CA VAL A 717 28.14 -1.82 -5.38
C VAL A 717 28.54 -3.29 -5.22
N TYR A 718 29.77 -3.63 -5.61
CA TYR A 718 30.30 -4.99 -5.54
C TYR A 718 31.36 -5.09 -4.43
N GLU A 719 31.20 -6.06 -3.52
CA GLU A 719 32.15 -6.33 -2.44
C GLU A 719 32.70 -7.75 -2.57
N GLY A 720 34.02 -7.86 -2.79
CA GLY A 720 34.68 -9.15 -2.99
C GLY A 720 34.38 -9.82 -4.34
N PHE A 721 33.64 -9.15 -5.22
CA PHE A 721 33.45 -9.48 -6.63
C PHE A 721 34.03 -8.36 -7.50
N ALA A 722 34.61 -8.70 -8.66
CA ALA A 722 34.74 -7.75 -9.76
C ALA A 722 33.42 -7.69 -10.58
N PRO A 723 33.04 -6.53 -11.15
CA PRO A 723 31.78 -6.37 -11.87
C PRO A 723 31.60 -7.25 -13.13
N ASP A 724 32.71 -7.73 -13.68
CA ASP A 724 32.84 -8.56 -14.89
C ASP A 724 33.00 -10.06 -14.57
N GLU A 725 32.88 -10.47 -13.31
CA GLU A 725 33.02 -11.87 -12.97
C GLU A 725 31.88 -12.75 -13.49
N PRO A 726 32.14 -14.02 -13.88
CA PRO A 726 31.12 -14.89 -14.48
C PRO A 726 29.87 -15.09 -13.62
N THR A 727 30.02 -15.17 -12.29
CA THR A 727 28.86 -15.30 -11.37
C THR A 727 28.02 -14.03 -11.33
N VAL A 728 28.65 -12.85 -11.42
CA VAL A 728 27.96 -11.55 -11.43
C VAL A 728 27.23 -11.34 -12.75
N GLU A 729 27.88 -11.64 -13.88
CA GLU A 729 27.23 -11.59 -15.19
C GLU A 729 26.04 -12.54 -15.24
N ALA A 730 26.21 -13.78 -14.80
CA ALA A 730 25.13 -14.76 -14.74
C ALA A 730 23.97 -14.32 -13.82
N PHE A 731 24.24 -13.60 -12.73
CA PHE A 731 23.20 -13.03 -11.87
C PHE A 731 22.38 -11.98 -12.63
N TRP A 732 23.03 -11.04 -13.31
CA TRP A 732 22.32 -10.01 -14.07
C TRP A 732 21.55 -10.58 -15.25
N GLU A 733 22.14 -11.52 -15.99
CA GLU A 733 21.43 -12.26 -17.05
C GLU A 733 20.19 -12.99 -16.51
N THR A 734 20.31 -13.61 -15.32
CA THR A 734 19.18 -14.22 -14.62
C THR A 734 18.12 -13.16 -14.30
N PHE A 735 18.51 -12.03 -13.72
CA PHE A 735 17.59 -10.95 -13.35
C PHE A 735 16.80 -10.45 -14.57
N HIS A 736 17.48 -10.20 -15.70
CA HIS A 736 16.83 -9.80 -16.95
C HIS A 736 15.85 -10.86 -17.49
N ALA A 737 16.18 -12.15 -17.35
CA ALA A 737 15.34 -13.24 -17.82
C ALA A 737 14.07 -13.47 -16.98
N LEU A 738 14.03 -12.97 -15.74
CA LEU A 738 12.85 -13.08 -14.86
C LEU A 738 11.67 -12.25 -15.40
N SER A 739 10.45 -12.74 -15.19
CA SER A 739 9.24 -11.95 -15.45
C SER A 739 9.19 -10.70 -14.55
N PRO A 740 8.48 -9.61 -14.92
CA PRO A 740 8.39 -8.41 -14.09
C PRO A 740 7.91 -8.67 -12.66
N THR A 741 7.02 -9.66 -12.46
CA THR A 741 6.57 -10.06 -11.13
C THR A 741 7.66 -10.76 -10.32
N GLN A 742 8.48 -11.60 -10.95
CA GLN A 742 9.63 -12.24 -10.31
C GLN A 742 10.77 -11.26 -10.04
N GLN A 743 11.01 -10.30 -10.93
CA GLN A 743 11.95 -9.20 -10.71
C GLN A 743 11.60 -8.42 -9.43
N ARG A 744 10.32 -8.07 -9.25
CA ARG A 744 9.83 -7.46 -8.01
C ARG A 744 9.99 -8.35 -6.77
N ARG A 745 9.76 -9.65 -6.91
CA ARG A 745 9.99 -10.60 -5.81
C ARG A 745 11.47 -10.72 -5.44
N LEU A 746 12.36 -10.71 -6.43
CA LEU A 746 13.81 -10.68 -6.20
C LEU A 746 14.22 -9.36 -5.55
N LEU A 747 13.66 -8.23 -6.00
CA LEU A 747 13.86 -6.94 -5.33
C LEU A 747 13.43 -7.01 -3.86
N ALA A 748 12.22 -7.50 -3.58
CA ALA A 748 11.72 -7.68 -2.21
C ALA A 748 12.55 -8.68 -1.38
N PHE A 749 13.13 -9.69 -2.03
CA PHE A 749 14.08 -10.59 -1.38
C PHE A 749 15.31 -9.83 -0.90
N ILE A 750 15.86 -8.93 -1.72
CA ILE A 750 17.09 -8.18 -1.45
C ILE A 750 16.85 -6.97 -0.53
N THR A 751 15.74 -6.24 -0.69
CA THR A 751 15.53 -4.92 -0.07
C THR A 751 14.43 -4.92 1.00
N ALA A 752 13.69 -6.02 1.15
CA ALA A 752 12.43 -6.16 1.91
C ALA A 752 11.23 -5.38 1.35
N SER A 753 11.35 -4.74 0.18
CA SER A 753 10.25 -4.07 -0.51
C SER A 753 10.26 -4.39 -2.00
N ASP A 754 9.08 -4.52 -2.61
CA ASP A 754 8.93 -4.72 -4.05
C ASP A 754 8.90 -3.40 -4.86
N ARG A 755 9.05 -2.27 -4.14
CA ARG A 755 8.99 -0.89 -4.63
C ARG A 755 10.39 -0.33 -4.84
N LEU A 756 10.53 0.52 -5.85
CA LEU A 756 11.71 1.36 -6.02
C LEU A 756 11.59 2.61 -5.12
N PRO A 757 12.70 3.26 -4.73
CA PRO A 757 12.64 4.60 -4.15
C PRO A 757 11.86 5.59 -5.03
N ALA A 758 11.44 6.71 -4.45
CA ALA A 758 10.69 7.75 -5.16
C ALA A 758 11.45 8.32 -6.39
N THR A 759 12.79 8.33 -6.35
CA THR A 759 13.67 8.73 -7.45
C THR A 759 13.89 7.64 -8.50
N GLY A 760 13.23 6.48 -8.37
CA GLY A 760 13.40 5.34 -9.26
C GLY A 760 14.67 4.53 -8.98
N THR A 761 15.14 3.81 -10.00
CA THR A 761 16.26 2.86 -9.88
C THR A 761 17.57 3.52 -9.43
N ALA A 762 17.84 4.74 -9.89
CA ALA A 762 19.08 5.46 -9.55
C ALA A 762 19.21 5.76 -8.05
N GLY A 763 18.10 5.85 -7.32
CA GLY A 763 18.10 6.06 -5.86
C GLY A 763 18.31 4.80 -5.04
N LEU A 764 18.34 3.61 -5.65
CA LEU A 764 18.49 2.35 -4.93
C LEU A 764 19.94 1.84 -4.99
N THR A 765 20.68 2.02 -3.90
CA THR A 765 22.01 1.39 -3.77
C THR A 765 21.85 -0.07 -3.38
N LEU A 766 21.98 -0.96 -4.36
CA LEU A 766 22.03 -2.41 -4.17
C LEU A 766 23.48 -2.85 -3.98
N LYS A 767 23.73 -3.83 -3.12
CA LYS A 767 25.07 -4.37 -2.89
C LYS A 767 25.13 -5.87 -3.20
N LEU A 768 26.09 -6.30 -4.01
CA LEU A 768 26.42 -7.71 -4.19
C LEU A 768 27.69 -8.06 -3.41
N GLN A 769 27.57 -8.97 -2.45
CA GLN A 769 28.68 -9.38 -1.58
C GLN A 769 29.12 -10.81 -1.88
N CYS A 770 30.42 -11.03 -2.02
CA CYS A 770 31.00 -12.36 -2.17
C CYS A 770 31.19 -13.04 -0.81
N LEU A 771 30.63 -14.24 -0.65
CA LEU A 771 30.77 -15.08 0.55
C LEU A 771 31.88 -16.13 0.44
N GLY A 772 32.50 -16.27 -0.75
CA GLY A 772 33.58 -17.22 -1.02
C GLY A 772 33.34 -18.06 -2.28
N GLU A 773 34.03 -19.19 -2.34
CA GLU A 773 34.07 -20.09 -3.50
C GLU A 773 32.76 -20.89 -3.73
N ASP A 774 32.67 -21.56 -4.87
CA ASP A 774 31.49 -22.35 -5.28
C ASP A 774 31.01 -23.32 -4.20
N CYS A 775 29.71 -23.29 -3.92
CA CYS A 775 29.04 -24.24 -3.04
C CYS A 775 27.56 -24.40 -3.42
N ASP A 776 26.85 -25.31 -2.75
CA ASP A 776 25.42 -25.56 -2.99
C ASP A 776 24.49 -24.80 -2.02
N ARG A 777 25.01 -23.80 -1.30
CA ARG A 777 24.21 -22.97 -0.39
C ARG A 777 23.37 -21.96 -1.16
N LEU A 778 22.22 -21.59 -0.61
CA LEU A 778 21.35 -20.55 -1.17
C LEU A 778 21.93 -19.15 -0.89
N PRO A 779 21.77 -18.19 -1.82
CA PRO A 779 22.03 -16.77 -1.59
C PRO A 779 21.45 -16.27 -0.27
N GLN A 780 22.15 -15.36 0.39
CA GLN A 780 21.67 -14.72 1.62
C GLN A 780 21.32 -13.26 1.35
N SER A 781 20.22 -12.77 1.91
CA SER A 781 19.82 -11.37 1.82
C SER A 781 19.99 -10.68 3.17
N HIS A 782 20.66 -9.54 3.20
CA HIS A 782 20.64 -8.62 4.34
C HIS A 782 19.82 -7.38 3.95
N THR A 783 18.49 -7.50 4.10
CA THR A 783 17.53 -6.50 3.60
C THR A 783 17.68 -5.13 4.23
N CYS A 784 18.21 -5.06 5.45
CA CYS A 784 18.49 -3.80 6.14
C CYS A 784 19.55 -2.96 5.41
N PHE A 785 20.42 -3.58 4.61
CA PHE A 785 21.52 -2.93 3.88
C PHE A 785 21.41 -3.10 2.36
N ASN A 786 20.27 -3.60 1.86
CA ASN A 786 20.05 -3.92 0.45
C ASN A 786 21.13 -4.83 -0.15
N THR A 787 21.68 -5.74 0.67
CA THR A 787 22.78 -6.62 0.27
C THR A 787 22.27 -7.99 -0.12
N LEU A 788 22.65 -8.46 -1.31
CA LEU A 788 22.56 -9.85 -1.72
C LEU A 788 23.95 -10.48 -1.67
N ALA A 789 24.10 -11.48 -0.82
CA ALA A 789 25.35 -12.20 -0.62
C ALA A 789 25.32 -13.52 -1.41
N LEU A 790 26.31 -13.70 -2.29
CA LEU A 790 26.44 -14.80 -3.25
C LEU A 790 27.78 -15.51 -3.07
N TRP A 791 27.83 -16.80 -3.39
CA TRP A 791 29.07 -17.54 -3.60
C TRP A 791 29.45 -17.50 -5.08
N ARG A 792 30.73 -17.75 -5.41
CA ARG A 792 31.24 -17.87 -6.78
C ARG A 792 30.72 -19.15 -7.47
N TYR A 793 29.41 -19.20 -7.73
CA TYR A 793 28.78 -20.38 -8.32
C TYR A 793 29.39 -20.70 -9.69
N GLY A 794 29.79 -21.95 -9.90
CA GLY A 794 30.62 -22.33 -11.05
C GLY A 794 29.92 -22.31 -12.42
N THR A 795 28.59 -22.16 -12.48
CA THR A 795 27.82 -22.16 -13.74
C THR A 795 26.61 -21.22 -13.67
N ARG A 796 26.22 -20.64 -14.82
CA ARG A 796 25.03 -19.79 -14.95
C ARG A 796 23.76 -20.50 -14.47
N SER A 797 23.52 -21.74 -14.90
CA SER A 797 22.33 -22.51 -14.49
C SER A 797 22.27 -22.74 -12.97
N LYS A 798 23.43 -22.77 -12.28
CA LYS A 798 23.47 -22.87 -10.82
C LYS A 798 23.08 -21.55 -10.16
N VAL A 799 23.54 -20.41 -10.69
CA VAL A 799 23.12 -19.07 -10.23
C VAL A 799 21.61 -18.94 -10.36
N GLU A 800 21.08 -19.16 -11.56
CA GLU A 800 19.64 -19.05 -11.86
C GLU A 800 18.80 -19.90 -10.90
N ARG A 801 19.12 -21.20 -10.81
CA ARG A 801 18.40 -22.14 -9.96
C ARG A 801 18.43 -21.74 -8.49
N LEU A 802 19.58 -21.30 -7.97
CA LEU A 802 19.72 -20.96 -6.54
C LEU A 802 19.12 -19.60 -6.20
N VAL A 803 19.20 -18.61 -7.09
CA VAL A 803 18.57 -17.30 -6.92
C VAL A 803 17.05 -17.40 -6.98
N VAL A 804 16.51 -18.10 -8.00
CA VAL A 804 15.06 -18.33 -8.11
C VAL A 804 14.55 -19.09 -6.90
N ARG A 805 15.25 -20.14 -6.49
CA ARG A 805 14.90 -20.92 -5.31
C ARG A 805 14.93 -20.09 -4.03
N ALA A 806 15.95 -19.26 -3.82
CA ALA A 806 16.04 -18.41 -2.63
C ALA A 806 14.91 -17.37 -2.57
N MET A 807 14.51 -16.82 -3.72
CA MET A 807 13.34 -15.96 -3.87
C MET A 807 12.04 -16.71 -3.51
N GLU A 808 11.85 -17.92 -4.04
CA GLU A 808 10.61 -18.69 -3.90
C GLU A 808 10.46 -19.34 -2.51
N ASP A 809 11.56 -19.69 -1.83
CA ASP A 809 11.52 -20.26 -0.48
C ASP A 809 10.91 -19.28 0.55
N ARG A 810 10.80 -17.97 0.28
CA ARG A 810 10.02 -17.04 1.13
C ARG A 810 8.50 -17.26 1.06
N GLN A 811 7.95 -17.79 -0.04
CA GLN A 811 6.54 -18.22 -0.09
C GLN A 811 6.30 -19.53 0.67
N CYS A 812 7.38 -20.21 1.05
CA CYS A 812 7.38 -21.36 1.92
C CYS A 812 8.29 -21.08 3.12
N VAL A 813 7.98 -20.07 3.94
CA VAL A 813 8.59 -19.96 5.28
C VAL A 813 8.62 -21.38 5.85
N PRO A 814 9.80 -21.98 6.09
CA PRO A 814 9.85 -23.18 6.88
C PRO A 814 9.41 -22.69 8.24
N THR A 815 8.12 -22.84 8.57
CA THR A 815 7.72 -22.84 9.97
C THR A 815 8.67 -23.84 10.57
N SER A 816 9.64 -23.38 11.37
CA SER A 816 10.57 -24.30 12.01
C SER A 816 9.68 -25.35 12.64
N ARG A 817 9.96 -26.65 12.42
CA ARG A 817 9.05 -27.70 12.90
C ARG A 817 8.71 -27.54 14.39
N TRP A 818 9.64 -26.91 15.15
CA TRP A 818 9.54 -26.51 16.55
C TRP A 818 8.50 -25.41 16.85
N ARG A 819 8.03 -24.62 15.88
CA ARG A 819 6.92 -23.67 16.08
C ARG A 819 5.55 -24.34 15.98
N ARG A 820 5.47 -25.60 15.54
CA ARG A 820 4.21 -26.32 15.39
C ARG A 820 3.80 -26.95 16.73
N PRO A 821 2.58 -26.70 17.22
CA PRO A 821 2.09 -27.33 18.44
C PRO A 821 2.18 -28.85 18.39
N ASN A 822 1.85 -29.46 17.24
CA ASN A 822 1.90 -30.92 17.05
C ASN A 822 3.27 -31.53 17.27
N PHE A 823 4.36 -30.79 16.98
CA PHE A 823 5.71 -31.27 17.20
C PHE A 823 6.01 -31.44 18.71
N TRP A 824 5.66 -30.44 19.52
CA TRP A 824 5.84 -30.51 20.98
C TRP A 824 4.85 -31.46 21.64
N LEU A 825 3.60 -31.48 21.16
CA LEU A 825 2.59 -32.45 21.59
C LEU A 825 3.06 -33.89 21.34
N GLY A 826 3.72 -34.15 20.20
CA GLY A 826 4.36 -35.44 19.91
C GLY A 826 5.43 -35.85 20.93
N LYS A 827 6.09 -34.91 21.61
CA LYS A 827 7.05 -35.22 22.68
C LYS A 827 6.39 -35.37 24.05
N ALA A 828 5.39 -34.54 24.35
CA ALA A 828 4.73 -34.52 25.63
C ALA A 828 3.71 -35.66 25.81
N ILE A 829 2.89 -35.94 24.79
CA ILE A 829 1.78 -36.91 24.90
C ILE A 829 2.28 -38.33 25.20
N PRO A 830 3.32 -38.89 24.55
CA PRO A 830 3.83 -40.22 24.90
C PRO A 830 4.28 -40.35 26.35
N LEU A 831 4.90 -39.30 26.91
CA LEU A 831 5.30 -39.27 28.32
C LEU A 831 4.07 -39.25 29.24
N LEU A 832 3.06 -38.45 28.90
CA LEU A 832 1.79 -38.41 29.64
C LEU A 832 1.04 -39.74 29.58
N LEU A 833 1.01 -40.40 28.41
CA LEU A 833 0.42 -41.73 28.25
C LEU A 833 1.16 -42.78 29.09
N LEU A 834 2.48 -42.70 29.19
CA LEU A 834 3.27 -43.57 30.07
C LEU A 834 2.93 -43.36 31.54
N VAL A 835 2.87 -42.10 32.00
CA VAL A 835 2.45 -41.76 33.37
C VAL A 835 1.05 -42.30 33.64
N PHE A 836 0.12 -42.09 32.70
CA PHE A 836 -1.25 -42.59 32.79
C PHE A 836 -1.30 -44.12 32.86
N ALA A 837 -0.52 -44.82 32.02
CA ALA A 837 -0.44 -46.28 32.01
C ALA A 837 0.12 -46.82 33.33
N VAL A 838 1.16 -46.20 33.89
CA VAL A 838 1.75 -46.59 35.19
C VAL A 838 0.75 -46.37 36.33
N ARG A 839 0.05 -45.22 36.34
CA ARG A 839 -0.98 -44.94 37.35
C ARG A 839 -2.18 -45.88 37.22
N GLY A 840 -2.63 -46.14 36.00
CA GLY A 840 -3.69 -47.11 35.71
C GLY A 840 -3.29 -48.53 36.12
N TYR A 841 -2.06 -48.95 35.85
CA TYR A 841 -1.53 -50.25 36.27
C TYR A 841 -1.51 -50.37 37.80
N SER A 842 -0.97 -49.35 38.50
CA SER A 842 -0.96 -49.30 39.97
C SER A 842 -2.37 -49.46 40.54
N LEU A 843 -3.35 -48.78 39.96
CA LEU A 843 -4.72 -48.80 40.48
C LEU A 843 -5.47 -50.09 40.13
N VAL A 844 -5.38 -50.56 38.89
CA VAL A 844 -6.13 -51.72 38.41
C VAL A 844 -5.48 -53.04 38.84
N VAL A 845 -4.18 -53.17 38.65
CA VAL A 845 -3.44 -54.43 38.87
C VAL A 845 -3.06 -54.61 40.33
N LEU A 846 -2.62 -53.55 41.02
CA LEU A 846 -2.15 -53.68 42.41
C LEU A 846 -3.26 -53.48 43.45
N GLU A 847 -4.35 -52.79 43.12
CA GLU A 847 -5.44 -52.56 44.08
C GLU A 847 -6.76 -53.26 43.69
N ILE A 848 -7.30 -53.02 42.48
CA ILE A 848 -8.62 -53.56 42.10
C ILE A 848 -8.62 -55.07 41.96
N ILE A 849 -7.64 -55.65 41.24
CA ILE A 849 -7.59 -57.10 41.06
C ILE A 849 -7.51 -57.82 42.42
N PRO A 850 -6.60 -57.46 43.35
CA PRO A 850 -6.57 -58.04 44.68
C PRO A 850 -7.84 -57.79 45.51
N PHE A 851 -8.45 -56.62 45.39
CA PHE A 851 -9.72 -56.30 46.04
C PHE A 851 -10.85 -57.21 45.56
N LEU A 852 -10.98 -57.41 44.25
CA LEU A 852 -11.96 -58.32 43.65
C LEU A 852 -11.63 -59.77 44.00
N TRP A 853 -10.35 -60.14 44.07
CA TRP A 853 -9.91 -61.50 44.38
C TRP A 853 -10.39 -61.97 45.75
N ARG A 854 -10.37 -61.08 46.74
CA ARG A 854 -10.87 -61.36 48.10
C ARG A 854 -12.38 -61.54 48.20
N ARG A 855 -13.14 -60.92 47.30
CA ARG A 855 -14.62 -60.92 47.35
C ARG A 855 -15.26 -61.91 46.38
N ARG A 856 -14.72 -62.02 45.17
CA ARG A 856 -15.25 -62.82 44.06
C ARG A 856 -14.10 -63.35 43.17
N PRO A 857 -13.44 -64.46 43.56
CA PRO A 857 -12.22 -64.93 42.89
C PRO A 857 -12.43 -65.33 41.42
N ALA A 858 -13.59 -65.92 41.07
CA ALA A 858 -13.89 -66.29 39.68
C ALA A 858 -14.00 -65.06 38.75
N ILE A 859 -14.65 -63.99 39.20
CA ILE A 859 -14.78 -62.73 38.45
C ILE A 859 -13.42 -62.02 38.39
N ALA A 860 -12.66 -62.05 39.49
CA ALA A 860 -11.33 -61.45 39.56
C ALA A 860 -10.35 -62.15 38.60
N ALA A 861 -10.41 -63.47 38.46
CA ALA A 861 -9.60 -64.23 37.51
C ALA A 861 -9.93 -63.84 36.07
N LEU A 862 -11.21 -63.81 35.68
CA LEU A 862 -11.64 -63.40 34.34
C LEU A 862 -11.22 -61.95 34.03
N TYR A 863 -11.46 -61.03 34.97
CA TYR A 863 -11.09 -59.63 34.84
C TYR A 863 -9.57 -59.44 34.73
N ALA A 864 -8.80 -60.12 35.58
CA ALA A 864 -7.34 -60.08 35.53
C ALA A 864 -6.83 -60.61 34.18
N THR A 865 -7.31 -61.76 33.70
CA THR A 865 -6.92 -62.28 32.38
C THR A 865 -7.25 -61.30 31.27
N ALA A 866 -8.46 -60.74 31.24
CA ALA A 866 -8.86 -59.77 30.22
C ALA A 866 -7.98 -58.51 30.22
N VAL A 867 -7.72 -57.92 31.39
CA VAL A 867 -6.87 -56.73 31.53
C VAL A 867 -5.44 -56.99 31.08
N HIS A 868 -4.82 -58.11 31.49
CA HIS A 868 -3.44 -58.41 31.11
C HIS A 868 -3.29 -58.70 29.62
N VAL A 869 -4.22 -59.44 29.01
CA VAL A 869 -4.22 -59.71 27.56
C VAL A 869 -4.40 -58.41 26.78
N LEU A 870 -5.38 -57.57 27.15
CA LEU A 870 -5.61 -56.30 26.48
C LEU A 870 -4.44 -55.32 26.67
N LEU A 871 -3.82 -55.29 27.85
CA LEU A 871 -2.65 -54.46 28.12
C LEU A 871 -1.46 -54.90 27.25
N LEU A 872 -1.22 -56.21 27.13
CA LEU A 872 -0.18 -56.75 26.26
C LEU A 872 -0.43 -56.39 24.80
N LEU A 873 -1.64 -56.65 24.29
CA LEU A 873 -1.99 -56.35 22.89
C LEU A 873 -1.94 -54.86 22.57
N THR A 874 -2.39 -54.00 23.51
CA THR A 874 -2.29 -52.54 23.39
C THR A 874 -0.83 -52.10 23.35
N GLY A 875 0.00 -52.62 24.27
CA GLY A 875 1.43 -52.30 24.32
C GLY A 875 2.17 -52.72 23.06
N VAL A 876 1.99 -53.97 22.61
CA VAL A 876 2.61 -54.48 21.36
C VAL A 876 2.18 -53.64 20.17
N SER A 877 0.89 -53.30 20.05
CA SER A 877 0.39 -52.48 18.95
C SER A 877 0.95 -51.05 18.98
N TYR A 878 0.98 -50.41 20.15
CA TYR A 878 1.52 -49.05 20.34
C TYR A 878 3.01 -48.99 19.99
N PHE A 879 3.81 -49.90 20.57
CA PHE A 879 5.26 -49.91 20.36
C PHE A 879 5.65 -50.28 18.93
N SER A 880 4.83 -51.09 18.25
CA SER A 880 4.99 -51.39 16.82
C SER A 880 4.83 -50.15 15.93
N VAL A 881 4.13 -49.11 16.38
CA VAL A 881 4.06 -47.81 15.68
C VAL A 881 5.13 -46.87 16.19
N TYR A 882 5.27 -46.73 17.51
CA TYR A 882 6.14 -45.74 18.15
C TYR A 882 7.63 -45.97 17.80
N PHE A 883 8.09 -47.22 17.86
CA PHE A 883 9.50 -47.55 17.64
C PHE A 883 9.86 -47.89 16.20
N LEU A 884 8.89 -48.06 15.30
CA LEU A 884 9.20 -48.43 13.93
C LEU A 884 9.95 -47.28 13.24
N PRO A 885 11.24 -47.47 12.90
CA PRO A 885 12.00 -46.45 12.21
C PRO A 885 11.51 -46.42 10.77
N LEU A 886 10.75 -45.38 10.43
CA LEU A 886 10.34 -45.16 9.06
C LEU A 886 11.53 -44.53 8.31
N ALA A 887 12.20 -45.34 7.50
CA ALA A 887 13.22 -44.85 6.58
C ALA A 887 12.60 -43.83 5.60
N PRO A 888 13.39 -42.85 5.09
CA PRO A 888 12.97 -42.05 3.94
C PRO A 888 12.68 -42.97 2.73
N PRO A 889 11.94 -42.47 1.71
CA PRO A 889 11.67 -43.25 0.51
C PRO A 889 12.99 -43.76 -0.09
N ARG A 890 13.10 -45.09 -0.25
CA ARG A 890 14.34 -45.74 -0.73
C ARG A 890 14.62 -45.42 -2.21
N GLU A 891 13.58 -45.13 -2.98
CA GLU A 891 13.64 -44.87 -4.41
C GLU A 891 13.66 -43.37 -4.69
N ARG A 892 14.84 -42.83 -5.00
CA ARG A 892 14.98 -41.44 -5.47
C ARG A 892 14.55 -41.28 -6.93
N GLU A 893 14.63 -42.36 -7.69
CA GLU A 893 14.15 -42.43 -9.07
C GLU A 893 12.85 -43.21 -9.14
N PRO A 894 11.90 -42.79 -10.00
CA PRO A 894 10.67 -43.55 -10.21
C PRO A 894 10.97 -44.90 -10.90
N PRO A 895 10.08 -45.91 -10.72
CA PRO A 895 10.18 -47.19 -11.40
C PRO A 895 10.30 -47.05 -12.93
N ALA A 896 10.93 -48.04 -13.58
CA ALA A 896 11.13 -48.02 -15.04
C ALA A 896 9.82 -47.79 -15.82
N GLU A 897 8.72 -48.39 -15.36
CA GLU A 897 7.39 -48.21 -15.96
C GLU A 897 6.88 -46.76 -15.91
N VAL A 898 7.22 -46.01 -14.85
CA VAL A 898 6.86 -44.59 -14.67
C VAL A 898 7.81 -43.70 -15.48
N ARG A 899 9.11 -44.02 -15.52
CA ARG A 899 10.10 -43.32 -16.36
C ARG A 899 9.78 -43.45 -17.84
N ASP A 900 9.39 -44.66 -18.26
CA ASP A 900 8.99 -44.99 -19.62
C ASP A 900 7.54 -44.56 -19.93
N LYS A 901 6.86 -43.92 -18.97
CA LYS A 901 5.50 -43.37 -19.10
C LYS A 901 4.45 -44.40 -19.54
N ARG A 902 4.60 -45.67 -19.11
CA ARG A 902 3.75 -46.81 -19.49
C ARG A 902 2.56 -47.04 -18.55
N VAL A 903 2.57 -46.41 -17.38
CA VAL A 903 1.55 -46.56 -16.34
C VAL A 903 0.98 -45.21 -15.92
N ILE A 904 -0.14 -45.20 -15.19
CA ILE A 904 -0.73 -43.98 -14.64
C ILE A 904 0.07 -43.54 -13.40
N PHE A 905 0.47 -42.26 -13.34
CA PHE A 905 1.20 -41.71 -12.19
C PHE A 905 0.91 -40.22 -11.97
N ALA A 906 1.18 -39.73 -10.76
CA ALA A 906 1.04 -38.31 -10.43
C ALA A 906 2.18 -37.47 -11.06
N CYS A 907 1.82 -36.41 -11.77
CA CYS A 907 2.76 -35.59 -12.51
C CYS A 907 2.57 -34.08 -12.28
N ASP A 908 3.54 -33.29 -12.71
CA ASP A 908 3.41 -31.85 -12.88
C ASP A 908 2.74 -31.48 -14.22
N GLU A 909 2.68 -30.18 -14.54
CA GLU A 909 2.08 -29.67 -15.78
C GLU A 909 2.82 -30.15 -17.04
N SER A 910 4.10 -30.46 -16.95
CA SER A 910 4.89 -31.00 -18.06
C SER A 910 4.68 -32.51 -18.27
N GLY A 911 3.90 -33.16 -17.41
CA GLY A 911 3.77 -34.61 -17.40
C GLY A 911 4.99 -35.34 -16.85
N SER A 912 5.83 -34.65 -16.06
CA SER A 912 6.98 -35.25 -15.37
C SER A 912 6.57 -35.79 -13.99
N PRO A 913 7.13 -36.92 -13.52
CA PRO A 913 6.78 -37.49 -12.22
C PRO A 913 7.03 -36.50 -11.07
N LEU A 914 6.08 -36.41 -10.12
CA LEU A 914 6.21 -35.50 -8.97
C LEU A 914 7.44 -35.84 -8.11
N ARG A 915 8.13 -34.79 -7.66
CA ARG A 915 9.31 -34.89 -6.78
C ARG A 915 9.18 -33.98 -5.56
N CYS A 916 9.77 -34.42 -4.46
CA CYS A 916 9.81 -33.62 -3.24
C CYS A 916 10.93 -32.55 -3.32
N TYR A 917 10.54 -31.28 -3.26
CA TYR A 917 11.44 -30.13 -3.33
C TYR A 917 12.09 -29.73 -1.99
N ARG A 918 11.71 -30.37 -0.87
CA ARG A 918 12.28 -30.09 0.46
C ARG A 918 13.67 -30.72 0.63
N ASP A 919 14.63 -29.95 1.17
CA ASP A 919 16.05 -30.32 1.30
C ASP A 919 16.30 -31.68 1.97
N SER A 920 15.52 -32.00 3.00
CA SER A 920 15.63 -33.26 3.75
C SER A 920 15.26 -34.51 2.96
N CYS A 921 14.60 -34.35 1.80
CA CYS A 921 14.15 -35.45 0.95
C CYS A 921 14.96 -35.59 -0.34
N SER A 922 15.89 -34.67 -0.62
CA SER A 922 16.83 -34.73 -1.76
C SER A 922 16.18 -35.10 -3.11
N GLY A 923 15.03 -34.52 -3.45
CA GLY A 923 14.37 -34.76 -4.75
C GLY A 923 13.67 -36.12 -4.89
N ALA A 924 13.39 -36.81 -3.77
CA ALA A 924 12.72 -38.11 -3.77
C ALA A 924 11.41 -38.10 -4.57
N TRP A 925 11.17 -39.18 -5.32
CA TRP A 925 9.95 -39.37 -6.09
C TRP A 925 8.72 -39.45 -5.16
N GLN A 926 7.62 -38.83 -5.59
CA GLN A 926 6.32 -38.89 -4.92
C GLN A 926 5.34 -39.68 -5.78
N SER A 927 5.05 -40.92 -5.36
CA SER A 927 3.93 -41.69 -5.88
C SER A 927 2.57 -41.07 -5.48
N LEU A 928 1.47 -41.61 -6.01
CA LEU A 928 0.12 -41.09 -5.78
C LEU A 928 -0.26 -40.96 -4.29
N ARG A 929 0.16 -41.91 -3.46
CA ARG A 929 -0.12 -41.92 -2.01
C ARG A 929 1.08 -41.46 -1.17
N THR A 930 2.13 -40.91 -1.78
CA THR A 930 3.30 -40.37 -1.05
C THR A 930 3.10 -38.90 -0.72
N ARG A 931 3.38 -38.50 0.53
CA ARG A 931 3.32 -37.09 0.98
C ARG A 931 4.46 -36.72 1.90
N HIS A 932 4.88 -35.45 1.85
CA HIS A 932 5.85 -34.89 2.79
C HIS A 932 5.21 -34.62 4.14
N CYS A 933 5.62 -35.36 5.18
CA CYS A 933 5.18 -35.08 6.54
C CYS A 933 5.94 -33.88 7.09
N ARG A 934 5.23 -32.78 7.39
CA ARG A 934 5.83 -31.53 7.88
C ARG A 934 6.41 -31.66 9.29
N ASP A 935 5.89 -32.56 10.12
CA ASP A 935 6.34 -32.75 11.51
C ASP A 935 7.59 -33.65 11.58
N CYS A 936 7.64 -34.72 10.77
CA CYS A 936 8.83 -35.57 10.64
C CYS A 936 9.89 -34.97 9.70
N GLY A 937 9.49 -34.05 8.80
CA GLY A 937 10.36 -33.45 7.80
C GLY A 937 10.80 -34.42 6.69
N VAL A 938 10.07 -35.49 6.42
CA VAL A 938 10.45 -36.53 5.44
C VAL A 938 9.19 -37.01 4.69
N CYS A 939 9.33 -37.35 3.40
CA CYS A 939 8.28 -37.99 2.62
C CYS A 939 7.95 -39.39 3.11
N ARG A 940 6.66 -39.72 3.18
CA ARG A 940 6.16 -41.02 3.61
C ARG A 940 5.31 -41.63 2.50
N PRO A 941 5.63 -42.87 2.05
CA PRO A 941 4.78 -43.60 1.14
C PRO A 941 3.49 -44.03 1.86
N GLN A 942 2.37 -44.06 1.14
CA GLN A 942 1.06 -44.40 1.69
C GLN A 942 0.74 -43.60 2.95
N PHE A 943 1.00 -42.29 2.88
CA PHE A 943 0.82 -41.40 4.02
C PHE A 943 -0.66 -41.19 4.30
N ASP A 944 -1.04 -41.39 5.56
CA ASP A 944 -2.34 -40.97 6.07
C ASP A 944 -2.18 -39.66 6.86
N HIS A 945 -1.56 -39.72 8.04
CA HIS A 945 -1.33 -38.53 8.88
C HIS A 945 -0.12 -38.69 9.81
N HIS A 946 0.27 -37.60 10.49
CA HIS A 946 1.19 -37.67 11.63
C HIS A 946 0.40 -37.66 12.93
N CYS A 947 0.62 -38.65 13.78
CA CYS A 947 -0.14 -38.79 15.03
C CYS A 947 0.74 -38.41 16.23
N SER A 948 0.34 -37.35 16.93
CA SER A 948 1.04 -36.86 18.13
C SER A 948 0.99 -37.85 19.30
N PHE A 949 -0.04 -38.72 19.38
CA PHE A 949 -0.16 -39.72 20.44
C PHE A 949 0.90 -40.83 20.37
N VAL A 950 1.37 -41.16 19.17
CA VAL A 950 2.42 -42.16 18.93
C VAL A 950 3.72 -41.53 18.44
N ASN A 951 3.78 -40.20 18.33
CA ASN A 951 4.91 -39.42 17.83
C ASN A 951 5.54 -39.97 16.53
N ASN A 952 4.71 -40.52 15.64
CA ASN A 952 5.17 -41.13 14.41
C ASN A 952 4.13 -40.95 13.30
N CYS A 953 4.56 -41.13 12.05
CA CYS A 953 3.63 -41.12 10.92
C CYS A 953 2.81 -42.41 10.90
N VAL A 954 1.50 -42.24 10.71
CA VAL A 954 0.58 -43.32 10.35
C VAL A 954 0.60 -43.40 8.82
N CYS A 955 1.22 -44.45 8.31
CA CYS A 955 1.37 -44.74 6.89
C CYS A 955 1.34 -46.27 6.67
N GLY A 956 1.44 -46.77 5.45
CA GLY A 956 1.28 -48.20 5.12
C GLY A 956 1.78 -49.20 6.20
N PRO A 957 3.08 -49.20 6.56
CA PRO A 957 3.64 -50.11 7.57
C PRO A 957 3.08 -49.94 9.00
N THR A 958 2.63 -48.75 9.38
CA THR A 958 2.17 -48.42 10.75
C THR A 958 0.65 -48.31 10.87
N LEU A 959 -0.09 -48.24 9.76
CA LEU A 959 -1.53 -47.99 9.75
C LEU A 959 -2.32 -49.11 10.42
N LYS A 960 -2.00 -50.38 10.14
CA LYS A 960 -2.66 -51.50 10.79
C LYS A 960 -2.29 -51.66 12.27
N PRO A 961 -1.00 -51.64 12.68
CA PRO A 961 -0.65 -51.59 14.10
C PRO A 961 -1.34 -50.44 14.84
N PHE A 962 -1.50 -49.28 14.20
CA PHE A 962 -2.22 -48.13 14.76
C PHE A 962 -3.73 -48.41 14.94
N ALA A 963 -4.40 -49.01 13.95
CA ALA A 963 -5.81 -49.40 14.07
C ALA A 963 -6.03 -50.44 15.20
N CYS A 964 -5.15 -51.44 15.30
CA CYS A 964 -5.16 -52.41 16.41
C CYS A 964 -4.93 -51.71 17.76
N PHE A 965 -4.01 -50.75 17.84
CA PHE A 965 -3.79 -49.96 19.05
C PHE A 965 -5.05 -49.22 19.48
N LEU A 966 -5.77 -48.54 18.58
CA LEU A 966 -7.01 -47.85 18.91
C LEU A 966 -8.09 -48.82 19.45
N ALA A 967 -8.26 -49.96 18.78
CA ALA A 967 -9.24 -50.96 19.19
C ALA A 967 -8.92 -51.56 20.57
N TYR A 968 -7.67 -51.97 20.79
CA TYR A 968 -7.25 -52.55 22.06
C TYR A 968 -7.19 -51.54 23.20
N ALA A 969 -6.77 -50.30 22.93
CA ALA A 969 -6.77 -49.24 23.93
C ALA A 969 -8.20 -48.90 24.36
N ALA A 970 -9.14 -48.76 23.42
CA ALA A 970 -10.55 -48.52 23.76
C ALA A 970 -11.13 -49.68 24.58
N ALA A 971 -10.90 -50.93 24.18
CA ALA A 971 -11.35 -52.11 24.92
C ALA A 971 -10.72 -52.19 26.32
N LEU A 972 -9.41 -51.95 26.44
CA LEU A 972 -8.68 -51.95 27.72
C LEU A 972 -9.26 -50.91 28.68
N LEU A 973 -9.44 -49.66 28.22
CA LEU A 973 -9.95 -48.57 29.04
C LEU A 973 -11.41 -48.81 29.45
N LEU A 974 -12.27 -49.30 28.54
CA LEU A 974 -13.65 -49.65 28.86
C LEU A 974 -13.72 -50.76 29.91
N VAL A 975 -12.95 -51.84 29.74
CA VAL A 975 -12.88 -52.94 30.72
C VAL A 975 -12.32 -52.43 32.05
N ALA A 976 -11.26 -51.62 32.02
CA ALA A 976 -10.64 -51.05 33.21
C ALA A 976 -11.62 -50.18 34.01
N LEU A 977 -12.53 -49.44 33.36
CA LEU A 977 -13.49 -48.54 33.98
C LEU A 977 -14.65 -49.24 34.70
N VAL A 978 -15.02 -50.47 34.32
CA VAL A 978 -16.19 -51.17 34.87
C VAL A 978 -16.20 -51.25 36.41
N PRO A 979 -15.10 -51.64 37.08
CA PRO A 979 -15.10 -51.72 38.56
C PRO A 979 -15.05 -50.35 39.25
N PHE A 980 -14.66 -49.28 38.54
CA PHE A 980 -14.63 -47.93 39.10
C PHE A 980 -16.01 -47.30 39.19
N ALA A 981 -16.91 -47.56 38.24
CA ALA A 981 -18.19 -46.85 38.17
C ALA A 981 -18.98 -46.86 39.50
N PRO A 982 -19.12 -48.00 40.23
CA PRO A 982 -19.78 -48.00 41.54
C PRO A 982 -19.01 -47.24 42.63
N LEU A 983 -17.68 -47.31 42.62
CA LEU A 983 -16.82 -46.61 43.58
C LEU A 983 -16.81 -45.10 43.35
N GLN A 984 -16.78 -44.68 42.09
CA GLN A 984 -16.88 -43.27 41.69
C GLN A 984 -18.23 -42.68 42.02
N TRP A 985 -19.31 -43.42 41.78
CA TRP A 985 -20.64 -42.99 42.17
C TRP A 985 -20.72 -42.73 43.68
N ARG A 986 -20.18 -43.65 44.49
CA ARG A 986 -20.08 -43.48 45.95
C ARG A 986 -19.17 -42.32 46.35
N ALA A 987 -18.04 -42.14 45.68
CA ALA A 987 -17.13 -41.01 45.89
C ALA A 987 -17.80 -39.66 45.61
N CYS A 988 -18.50 -39.53 44.47
CA CYS A 988 -19.26 -38.35 44.12
C CYS A 988 -20.38 -38.10 45.13
N GLN A 989 -21.13 -39.13 45.53
CA GLN A 989 -22.16 -39.01 46.56
C GLN A 989 -21.58 -38.54 47.90
N ALA A 990 -20.41 -39.04 48.31
CA ALA A 990 -19.75 -38.62 49.54
C ALA A 990 -19.31 -37.15 49.48
N VAL A 991 -18.66 -36.73 48.39
CA VAL A 991 -18.22 -35.33 48.21
C VAL A 991 -19.41 -34.37 48.12
N VAL A 992 -20.47 -34.74 47.38
CA VAL A 992 -21.69 -33.91 47.27
C VAL A 992 -22.42 -33.87 48.61
N ARG A 993 -22.44 -34.98 49.37
CA ARG A 993 -23.02 -35.00 50.71
C ARG A 993 -22.28 -34.05 51.64
N GLU A 994 -20.95 -34.14 51.66
CA GLU A 994 -20.08 -33.28 52.46
C GLU A 994 -20.24 -31.81 52.04
N MET A 995 -20.36 -31.55 50.74
CA MET A 995 -20.50 -30.19 50.19
C MET A 995 -21.76 -29.49 50.69
N TRP A 996 -22.89 -30.19 50.76
CA TRP A 996 -24.19 -29.55 51.02
C TRP A 996 -24.72 -29.76 52.45
N TRP A 997 -24.42 -30.90 53.06
CA TRP A 997 -25.06 -31.33 54.32
C TRP A 997 -24.11 -31.39 55.51
N SER A 998 -22.80 -31.13 55.35
CA SER A 998 -21.88 -31.00 56.47
C SER A 998 -22.08 -29.67 57.19
N ASP A 999 -22.26 -29.72 58.52
CA ASP A 999 -22.40 -28.51 59.34
C ASP A 999 -21.12 -27.65 59.28
N GLU A 1000 -19.96 -28.30 59.14
CA GLU A 1000 -18.66 -27.63 58.95
C GLU A 1000 -18.60 -26.83 57.64
N MET A 1001 -19.11 -27.37 56.53
CA MET A 1001 -19.19 -26.66 55.25
C MET A 1001 -20.26 -25.56 55.24
N ARG A 1002 -21.38 -25.79 55.94
CA ARG A 1002 -22.46 -24.81 56.09
C ARG A 1002 -21.93 -23.54 56.78
N ASP A 1003 -21.15 -23.71 57.84
CA ASP A 1003 -20.63 -22.60 58.65
C ASP A 1003 -19.35 -21.98 58.08
N ALA A 1004 -18.47 -22.77 57.46
CA ALA A 1004 -17.19 -22.28 56.95
C ALA A 1004 -17.26 -21.65 55.55
N TRP A 1005 -18.21 -22.06 54.70
CA TRP A 1005 -18.27 -21.64 53.28
C TRP A 1005 -19.62 -21.08 52.86
N TRP A 1006 -20.73 -21.78 53.13
CA TRP A 1006 -22.05 -21.36 52.65
C TRP A 1006 -22.63 -20.16 53.39
N SER A 1007 -22.43 -20.03 54.70
CA SER A 1007 -22.88 -18.86 55.48
C SER A 1007 -21.94 -17.65 55.34
N GLY A 1008 -20.70 -17.84 54.88
CA GLY A 1008 -19.67 -16.82 54.82
C GLY A 1008 -19.66 -15.98 53.53
N TRP A 1009 -19.34 -14.69 53.66
CA TRP A 1009 -19.20 -13.76 52.52
C TRP A 1009 -18.05 -14.14 51.56
N ARG A 1010 -17.02 -14.85 52.06
CA ARG A 1010 -15.86 -15.29 51.27
C ARG A 1010 -16.23 -16.17 50.07
N GLY A 1011 -17.30 -16.95 50.18
CA GLY A 1011 -17.79 -17.79 49.07
C GLY A 1011 -18.35 -16.97 47.90
N TRP A 1012 -18.61 -15.68 48.05
CA TRP A 1012 -19.17 -14.82 47.00
C TRP A 1012 -18.15 -13.99 46.21
N ILE A 1013 -16.88 -13.97 46.63
CA ILE A 1013 -15.84 -13.07 46.08
C ILE A 1013 -15.67 -13.19 44.55
N GLY A 1014 -15.87 -14.38 43.97
CA GLY A 1014 -15.76 -14.64 42.52
C GLY A 1014 -17.10 -14.90 41.82
N GLY A 1015 -18.22 -14.49 42.40
CA GLY A 1015 -19.56 -14.74 41.86
C GLY A 1015 -20.05 -16.19 42.01
N PRO A 1016 -21.20 -16.55 41.39
CA PRO A 1016 -21.85 -17.85 41.58
C PRO A 1016 -20.97 -19.04 41.22
N VAL A 1017 -20.26 -18.99 40.09
CA VAL A 1017 -19.40 -20.09 39.62
C VAL A 1017 -18.27 -20.39 40.62
N TYR A 1018 -17.63 -19.36 41.17
CA TYR A 1018 -16.59 -19.50 42.21
C TYR A 1018 -17.16 -20.09 43.50
N ARG A 1019 -18.37 -19.68 43.89
CA ARG A 1019 -19.04 -20.18 45.10
C ARG A 1019 -19.26 -21.69 45.08
N TYR A 1020 -19.77 -22.22 43.97
CA TYR A 1020 -20.02 -23.66 43.81
C TYR A 1020 -18.73 -24.46 43.59
N SER A 1021 -17.81 -23.97 42.77
CA SER A 1021 -16.54 -24.66 42.50
C SER A 1021 -15.63 -24.69 43.74
N GLY A 1022 -15.56 -23.61 44.51
CA GLY A 1022 -14.83 -23.55 45.77
C GLY A 1022 -15.44 -24.48 46.84
N ALA A 1023 -16.78 -24.55 46.92
CA ALA A 1023 -17.45 -25.49 47.83
C ALA A 1023 -17.11 -26.94 47.50
N LEU A 1024 -17.10 -27.30 46.21
CA LEU A 1024 -16.75 -28.64 45.75
C LEU A 1024 -15.31 -29.02 46.11
N LEU A 1025 -14.35 -28.11 45.93
CA LEU A 1025 -12.94 -28.34 46.26
C LEU A 1025 -12.71 -28.49 47.78
N LEU A 1026 -13.41 -27.69 48.59
CA LEU A 1026 -13.32 -27.79 50.05
C LEU A 1026 -13.96 -29.08 50.58
N ALA A 1027 -15.14 -29.44 50.07
CA ALA A 1027 -15.81 -30.69 50.41
C ALA A 1027 -14.96 -31.91 50.03
N TYR A 1028 -14.34 -31.87 48.84
CA TYR A 1028 -13.37 -32.88 48.42
C TYR A 1028 -12.20 -32.99 49.40
N ARG A 1029 -11.61 -31.86 49.82
CA ARG A 1029 -10.50 -31.83 50.78
C ARG A 1029 -10.91 -32.35 52.16
N GLN A 1030 -12.13 -32.08 52.61
CA GLN A 1030 -12.66 -32.55 53.88
C GLN A 1030 -12.92 -34.07 53.86
N CYS A 1031 -13.48 -34.59 52.77
CA CYS A 1031 -13.57 -36.04 52.54
C CYS A 1031 -12.20 -36.72 52.61
N GLN A 1032 -11.13 -36.12 52.06
CA GLN A 1032 -9.78 -36.70 52.15
C GLN A 1032 -9.25 -36.77 53.59
N ARG A 1033 -9.52 -35.75 54.41
CA ARG A 1033 -9.12 -35.73 55.82
C ARG A 1033 -9.85 -36.80 56.63
N THR A 1034 -11.17 -36.84 56.50
CA THR A 1034 -12.03 -37.83 57.18
C THR A 1034 -11.64 -39.26 56.79
N ALA A 1035 -11.26 -39.46 55.53
CA ALA A 1035 -10.89 -40.76 55.02
C ALA A 1035 -9.54 -41.31 55.54
N LEU A 1036 -8.66 -40.44 56.08
CA LEU A 1036 -7.42 -40.83 56.77
C LEU A 1036 -7.66 -41.35 58.19
N GLU A 1037 -8.84 -41.06 58.75
CA GLU A 1037 -9.28 -41.50 60.07
C GLU A 1037 -10.22 -42.70 59.97
N ARG A 1038 -11.12 -42.71 58.96
CA ARG A 1038 -12.03 -43.84 58.68
C ARG A 1038 -12.22 -44.02 57.17
N PRO A 1039 -11.90 -45.19 56.59
CA PRO A 1039 -12.01 -45.38 55.15
C PRO A 1039 -13.47 -45.24 54.65
N LEU A 1040 -13.70 -44.35 53.69
CA LEU A 1040 -15.05 -43.94 53.25
C LEU A 1040 -15.68 -44.85 52.19
N LEU A 1041 -14.86 -45.45 51.32
CA LEU A 1041 -15.33 -46.18 50.13
C LEU A 1041 -15.15 -47.70 50.24
N VAL A 1042 -14.03 -48.15 50.81
CA VAL A 1042 -13.66 -49.56 51.00
C VAL A 1042 -13.18 -49.77 52.44
N PRO A 1043 -13.86 -50.60 53.26
CA PRO A 1043 -13.60 -50.67 54.70
C PRO A 1043 -12.36 -51.49 55.11
N ASP A 1044 -11.69 -52.13 54.17
CA ASP A 1044 -10.57 -53.06 54.43
C ASP A 1044 -9.33 -52.29 54.95
N THR A 1045 -8.88 -52.56 56.18
CA THR A 1045 -7.68 -51.96 56.83
C THR A 1045 -6.60 -52.99 57.13
N ARG A 1046 -5.36 -52.54 57.37
CA ARG A 1046 -4.25 -53.31 57.92
C ARG A 1046 -3.59 -52.55 59.06
N VAL A 1047 -3.06 -53.27 60.05
CA VAL A 1047 -2.32 -52.67 61.15
C VAL A 1047 -0.85 -52.47 60.73
N VAL A 1048 -0.33 -51.26 60.85
CA VAL A 1048 1.08 -50.94 60.59
C VAL A 1048 1.67 -50.28 61.84
N THR A 1049 2.85 -50.74 62.25
CA THR A 1049 3.66 -50.11 63.30
C THR A 1049 4.48 -48.97 62.71
N VAL A 1050 4.19 -47.73 63.08
CA VAL A 1050 4.92 -46.52 62.65
C VAL A 1050 5.69 -45.96 63.84
N ARG A 1051 6.92 -45.51 63.61
CA ARG A 1051 7.72 -44.86 64.64
C ARG A 1051 7.39 -43.37 64.66
N ASN A 1052 6.93 -42.84 65.79
CA ASN A 1052 6.58 -41.43 65.92
C ASN A 1052 7.85 -40.55 65.95
N HIS A 1053 7.69 -39.22 65.86
CA HIS A 1053 8.80 -38.27 65.87
C HIS A 1053 9.66 -38.31 67.14
N GLU A 1054 9.16 -38.93 68.21
CA GLU A 1054 9.84 -39.10 69.50
C GLU A 1054 10.56 -40.46 69.62
N GLY A 1055 10.52 -41.31 68.58
CA GLY A 1055 11.19 -42.60 68.53
C GLY A 1055 10.39 -43.79 69.08
N ASN A 1056 9.17 -43.57 69.57
CA ASN A 1056 8.25 -44.60 70.08
C ASN A 1056 7.52 -45.29 68.93
N THR A 1057 7.23 -46.59 69.09
CA THR A 1057 6.50 -47.38 68.08
C THR A 1057 5.00 -47.37 68.40
N GLU A 1058 4.19 -46.88 67.46
CA GLU A 1058 2.74 -46.79 67.58
C GLU A 1058 2.08 -47.64 66.48
N THR A 1059 1.08 -48.45 66.85
CA THR A 1059 0.29 -49.24 65.90
C THR A 1059 -0.88 -48.41 65.37
N ARG A 1060 -0.92 -48.18 64.05
CA ARG A 1060 -2.01 -47.47 63.37
C ARG A 1060 -2.70 -48.37 62.36
N GLU A 1061 -4.03 -48.37 62.36
CA GLU A 1061 -4.81 -48.95 61.27
C GLU A 1061 -4.74 -48.03 60.05
N VAL A 1062 -4.29 -48.58 58.93
CA VAL A 1062 -4.21 -47.87 57.65
C VAL A 1062 -5.04 -48.63 56.61
N PRO A 1063 -5.71 -47.94 55.67
CA PRO A 1063 -6.46 -48.61 54.60
C PRO A 1063 -5.57 -49.58 53.83
N LEU A 1064 -6.09 -50.77 53.58
CA LEU A 1064 -5.40 -51.81 52.81
C LEU A 1064 -5.28 -51.43 51.33
N TYR A 1065 -6.30 -50.76 50.80
CA TYR A 1065 -6.36 -50.23 49.43
C TYR A 1065 -6.51 -48.70 49.48
N PRO A 1066 -5.41 -47.97 49.73
CA PRO A 1066 -5.47 -46.54 50.04
C PRO A 1066 -6.06 -45.68 48.91
N HIS A 1067 -5.87 -46.04 47.64
CA HIS A 1067 -6.45 -45.29 46.52
C HIS A 1067 -7.93 -45.62 46.28
N LEU A 1068 -8.39 -46.81 46.68
CA LEU A 1068 -9.80 -47.21 46.60
C LEU A 1068 -10.62 -46.83 47.84
N ALA A 1069 -9.98 -46.60 48.99
CA ALA A 1069 -10.65 -46.28 50.25
C ALA A 1069 -11.15 -44.82 50.34
N THR A 1070 -10.60 -43.93 49.51
CA THR A 1070 -10.84 -42.48 49.58
C THR A 1070 -11.04 -41.88 48.18
N PRO A 1071 -11.87 -40.83 48.02
CA PRO A 1071 -11.97 -40.13 46.74
C PRO A 1071 -10.66 -39.39 46.47
N THR A 1072 -9.83 -39.93 45.58
CA THR A 1072 -8.57 -39.29 45.18
C THR A 1072 -8.72 -38.59 43.83
N LEU A 1073 -8.09 -37.41 43.72
CA LEU A 1073 -8.05 -36.62 42.50
C LEU A 1073 -7.35 -37.41 41.40
N SER A 1074 -6.37 -38.26 41.76
CA SER A 1074 -5.77 -39.23 40.86
C SER A 1074 -6.77 -40.23 40.27
N MET A 1075 -7.71 -40.77 41.06
CA MET A 1075 -8.72 -41.71 40.56
C MET A 1075 -9.76 -41.01 39.68
N LEU A 1076 -10.21 -39.81 40.06
CA LEU A 1076 -11.12 -39.00 39.25
C LEU A 1076 -10.47 -38.54 37.94
N PHE A 1077 -9.18 -38.18 37.98
CA PHE A 1077 -8.42 -37.82 36.79
C PHE A 1077 -8.22 -39.03 35.88
N VAL A 1078 -7.78 -40.19 36.43
CA VAL A 1078 -7.58 -41.41 35.62
C VAL A 1078 -8.87 -41.83 34.89
N THR A 1079 -10.01 -41.72 35.55
CA THR A 1079 -11.32 -42.10 34.99
C THR A 1079 -11.85 -41.09 33.97
N PHE A 1080 -11.71 -39.78 34.23
CA PHE A 1080 -12.04 -38.73 33.26
C PHE A 1080 -11.19 -38.86 31.98
N PHE A 1081 -9.88 -39.03 32.12
CA PHE A 1081 -9.00 -39.19 30.95
C PHE A 1081 -9.20 -40.54 30.26
N ALA A 1082 -9.46 -41.63 30.99
CA ALA A 1082 -9.81 -42.93 30.40
C ALA A 1082 -11.07 -42.83 29.54
N THR A 1083 -12.13 -42.18 30.03
CA THR A 1083 -13.39 -42.01 29.28
C THR A 1083 -13.19 -41.14 28.05
N LEU A 1084 -12.51 -39.99 28.19
CA LEU A 1084 -12.19 -39.10 27.08
C LEU A 1084 -11.36 -39.81 26.00
N ILE A 1085 -10.27 -40.48 26.38
CA ILE A 1085 -9.40 -41.21 25.45
C ILE A 1085 -10.16 -42.35 24.77
N SER A 1086 -11.06 -43.05 25.48
CA SER A 1086 -11.90 -44.09 24.90
C SER A 1086 -12.83 -43.55 23.82
N ILE A 1087 -13.49 -42.41 24.06
CA ILE A 1087 -14.35 -41.75 23.07
C ILE A 1087 -13.54 -41.36 21.83
N ILE A 1088 -12.38 -40.72 22.03
CA ILE A 1088 -11.48 -40.34 20.93
C ILE A 1088 -11.04 -41.57 20.13
N ALA A 1089 -10.63 -42.64 20.82
CA ALA A 1089 -10.18 -43.88 20.16
C ALA A 1089 -11.30 -44.53 19.33
N VAL A 1090 -12.53 -44.56 19.83
CA VAL A 1090 -13.70 -45.09 19.11
C VAL A 1090 -14.03 -44.24 17.88
N VAL A 1091 -14.01 -42.91 18.01
CA VAL A 1091 -14.25 -41.99 16.89
C VAL A 1091 -13.16 -42.14 15.83
N MET A 1092 -11.90 -42.17 16.23
CA MET A 1092 -10.78 -42.37 15.31
C MET A 1092 -10.84 -43.73 14.62
N LEU A 1093 -11.17 -44.79 15.36
CA LEU A 1093 -11.36 -46.13 14.79
C LEU A 1093 -12.49 -46.13 13.76
N TYR A 1094 -13.62 -45.48 14.06
CA TYR A 1094 -14.72 -45.31 13.11
C TYR A 1094 -14.26 -44.60 11.82
N VAL A 1095 -13.50 -43.51 11.94
CA VAL A 1095 -12.98 -42.77 10.78
C VAL A 1095 -12.02 -43.64 9.96
N VAL A 1096 -11.08 -44.33 10.61
CA VAL A 1096 -10.13 -45.24 9.94
C VAL A 1096 -10.89 -46.35 9.19
N MET A 1097 -11.86 -47.01 9.84
CA MET A 1097 -12.64 -48.08 9.23
C MET A 1097 -13.54 -47.58 8.10
N ARG A 1098 -14.14 -46.39 8.24
CA ARG A 1098 -14.94 -45.76 7.18
C ARG A 1098 -14.09 -45.43 5.97
N ASN A 1099 -12.91 -44.86 6.18
CA ASN A 1099 -11.99 -44.49 5.10
C ASN A 1099 -11.44 -45.73 4.40
N ALA A 1100 -11.07 -46.76 5.18
CA ALA A 1100 -10.65 -48.05 4.66
C ALA A 1100 -11.72 -48.68 3.76
N ARG A 1101 -12.97 -48.74 4.21
CA ARG A 1101 -14.09 -49.29 3.39
C ARG A 1101 -14.29 -48.55 2.07
N ARG A 1102 -13.95 -47.26 1.99
CA ARG A 1102 -14.09 -46.42 0.79
C ARG A 1102 -12.79 -46.26 -0.01
N GLY A 1103 -11.70 -46.94 0.36
CA GLY A 1103 -10.39 -46.81 -0.30
C GLY A 1103 -9.72 -45.42 -0.16
N MET A 1104 -10.27 -44.53 0.68
CA MET A 1104 -9.86 -43.13 0.79
C MET A 1104 -8.76 -42.93 1.84
N THR A 1105 -7.88 -41.94 1.61
CA THR A 1105 -6.96 -41.44 2.63
C THR A 1105 -7.54 -40.22 3.35
N SER A 1106 -7.08 -39.92 4.56
CA SER A 1106 -7.46 -38.68 5.26
C SER A 1106 -7.09 -37.42 4.46
N VAL A 1107 -5.94 -37.44 3.79
CA VAL A 1107 -5.48 -36.37 2.87
C VAL A 1107 -6.45 -36.17 1.71
N GLN A 1108 -6.97 -37.24 1.13
CA GLN A 1108 -7.98 -37.15 0.07
C GLN A 1108 -9.29 -36.55 0.61
N GLY A 1109 -9.72 -36.96 1.81
CA GLY A 1109 -10.88 -36.38 2.48
C GLY A 1109 -10.75 -34.87 2.75
N GLU A 1110 -9.56 -34.39 3.09
CA GLU A 1110 -9.27 -32.95 3.25
C GLU A 1110 -9.34 -32.20 1.92
N ARG A 1111 -8.75 -32.77 0.85
CA ARG A 1111 -8.82 -32.18 -0.50
C ARG A 1111 -10.25 -32.08 -1.03
N ILE A 1112 -11.09 -33.09 -0.79
CA ILE A 1112 -12.51 -33.06 -1.17
C ILE A 1112 -13.22 -31.89 -0.46
N LYS A 1113 -12.99 -31.71 0.85
CA LYS A 1113 -13.59 -30.60 1.61
C LYS A 1113 -13.16 -29.24 1.04
N LEU A 1114 -11.86 -29.06 0.81
CA LEU A 1114 -11.31 -27.83 0.24
C LEU A 1114 -11.88 -27.55 -1.15
N HIS A 1115 -11.89 -28.55 -2.03
CA HIS A 1115 -12.45 -28.43 -3.37
C HIS A 1115 -13.94 -28.06 -3.35
N SER A 1116 -14.73 -28.71 -2.48
CA SER A 1116 -16.15 -28.39 -2.31
C SER A 1116 -16.36 -26.95 -1.84
N ALA A 1117 -15.56 -26.46 -0.88
CA ALA A 1117 -15.65 -25.10 -0.38
C ALA A 1117 -15.33 -24.06 -1.47
N THR A 1118 -14.25 -24.29 -2.25
CA THR A 1118 -13.83 -23.40 -3.35
C THR A 1118 -14.86 -23.35 -4.48
N SER A 1119 -15.52 -24.48 -4.80
CA SER A 1119 -16.56 -24.54 -5.84
C SER A 1119 -17.81 -23.73 -5.50
N THR A 1120 -18.15 -23.61 -4.21
CA THR A 1120 -19.31 -22.85 -3.72
C THR A 1120 -19.05 -21.35 -3.57
N THR A 1121 -17.82 -20.92 -3.29
CA THR A 1121 -17.52 -19.50 -3.01
C THR A 1121 -16.92 -18.74 -4.20
N GLY A 1122 -16.56 -19.43 -5.29
CA GLY A 1122 -15.98 -18.79 -6.51
C GLY A 1122 -14.59 -18.16 -6.30
N THR A 1123 -14.06 -18.20 -5.09
CA THR A 1123 -12.78 -17.61 -4.67
C THR A 1123 -11.76 -18.73 -4.49
N GLY A 1124 -10.84 -18.90 -5.44
CA GLY A 1124 -9.89 -20.01 -5.39
C GLY A 1124 -8.53 -19.72 -6.03
N THR A 1125 -7.56 -19.32 -5.21
CA THR A 1125 -6.12 -19.26 -5.56
C THR A 1125 -5.42 -20.63 -5.49
N TYR A 1126 -6.09 -21.71 -5.02
CA TYR A 1126 -5.52 -23.05 -4.87
C TYR A 1126 -6.37 -24.14 -5.56
N ASP A 1127 -5.81 -24.78 -6.59
CA ASP A 1127 -6.46 -25.91 -7.28
C ASP A 1127 -6.22 -27.23 -6.51
N ALA A 1128 -7.27 -27.77 -5.92
CA ALA A 1128 -7.24 -29.03 -5.16
C ALA A 1128 -7.23 -30.30 -6.03
N ARG A 1129 -7.34 -30.17 -7.36
CA ARG A 1129 -7.33 -31.29 -8.32
C ARG A 1129 -5.94 -31.91 -8.45
N THR A 1130 -5.90 -33.19 -8.80
CA THR A 1130 -4.65 -33.94 -8.99
C THR A 1130 -4.39 -34.15 -10.49
N ARG A 1131 -3.16 -33.85 -10.95
CA ARG A 1131 -2.71 -34.08 -12.32
C ARG A 1131 -2.14 -35.49 -12.45
N LEU A 1132 -2.71 -36.31 -13.33
CA LEU A 1132 -2.22 -37.65 -13.63
C LEU A 1132 -1.75 -37.75 -15.08
N TRP A 1133 -0.61 -38.39 -15.28
CA TRP A 1133 -0.21 -38.86 -16.60
C TRP A 1133 -1.00 -40.13 -16.92
N VAL A 1134 -1.67 -40.17 -18.07
CA VAL A 1134 -2.44 -41.33 -18.55
C VAL A 1134 -1.87 -41.80 -19.89
N PRO A 1135 -1.35 -43.04 -19.98
CA PRO A 1135 -0.86 -43.60 -21.25
C PRO A 1135 -2.01 -43.96 -22.18
N LEU A 1136 -1.79 -43.88 -23.50
CA LEU A 1136 -2.77 -44.31 -24.50
C LEU A 1136 -2.61 -45.81 -24.83
N PRO A 1137 -3.69 -46.61 -24.77
CA PRO A 1137 -3.62 -48.02 -25.14
C PRO A 1137 -3.20 -48.20 -26.61
N GLY A 1138 -2.12 -48.94 -26.85
CA GLY A 1138 -1.66 -49.31 -28.21
C GLY A 1138 -0.72 -48.31 -28.91
N ALA A 1139 -0.42 -47.16 -28.29
CA ALA A 1139 0.61 -46.24 -28.76
C ALA A 1139 1.97 -46.56 -28.09
N GLY A 1140 3.09 -46.33 -28.78
CA GLY A 1140 4.43 -46.63 -28.27
C GLY A 1140 4.77 -45.92 -26.93
N ALA A 1141 5.90 -46.30 -26.31
CA ALA A 1141 6.34 -45.71 -25.05
C ALA A 1141 6.42 -44.17 -25.15
N GLY A 1142 5.84 -43.47 -24.16
CA GLY A 1142 5.78 -42.00 -24.12
C GLY A 1142 4.52 -41.36 -24.72
N ALA A 1143 3.63 -42.12 -25.36
CA ALA A 1143 2.36 -41.59 -25.88
C ALA A 1143 1.26 -41.58 -24.80
N GLY A 1144 0.92 -40.40 -24.30
CA GLY A 1144 -0.08 -40.18 -23.26
C GLY A 1144 -0.37 -38.68 -23.07
N THR A 1145 -1.30 -38.36 -22.18
CA THR A 1145 -1.64 -36.96 -21.85
C THR A 1145 -1.82 -36.76 -20.34
N VAL A 1146 -1.76 -35.51 -19.91
CA VAL A 1146 -2.00 -35.12 -18.52
C VAL A 1146 -3.49 -34.85 -18.32
N VAL A 1147 -4.13 -35.66 -17.49
CA VAL A 1147 -5.53 -35.54 -17.12
C VAL A 1147 -5.65 -34.95 -15.72
N LEU A 1148 -6.44 -33.87 -15.60
CA LEU A 1148 -6.83 -33.30 -14.31
C LEU A 1148 -8.00 -34.10 -13.72
N ILE A 1149 -7.88 -34.46 -12.45
CA ILE A 1149 -8.86 -35.29 -11.75
C ILE A 1149 -9.30 -34.61 -10.47
N ASP A 1150 -10.62 -34.58 -10.29
CA ASP A 1150 -11.24 -34.06 -9.09
C ASP A 1150 -10.91 -34.94 -7.86
N PRO A 1151 -10.71 -34.33 -6.68
CA PRO A 1151 -10.24 -35.07 -5.51
C PRO A 1151 -11.24 -36.10 -4.96
N ASP A 1152 -12.51 -36.04 -5.36
CA ASP A 1152 -13.57 -36.98 -5.01
C ASP A 1152 -13.56 -38.27 -5.85
N VAL A 1153 -12.79 -38.31 -6.94
CA VAL A 1153 -12.65 -39.51 -7.77
C VAL A 1153 -12.02 -40.65 -6.96
N PRO A 1154 -12.68 -41.82 -6.86
CA PRO A 1154 -12.27 -42.92 -5.99
C PRO A 1154 -11.18 -43.77 -6.67
N LEU A 1155 -10.01 -43.17 -6.92
CA LEU A 1155 -8.88 -43.78 -7.65
C LEU A 1155 -8.48 -45.17 -7.15
N PHE A 1156 -8.75 -45.48 -5.88
CA PHE A 1156 -8.31 -46.71 -5.23
C PHE A 1156 -9.43 -47.44 -4.47
N ASP A 1157 -10.69 -47.15 -4.77
CA ASP A 1157 -11.79 -47.91 -4.16
C ASP A 1157 -11.99 -49.20 -4.96
N LEU A 1158 -11.55 -50.34 -4.42
CA LEU A 1158 -11.71 -51.66 -5.02
C LEU A 1158 -12.94 -52.41 -4.47
N GLY A 1159 -13.79 -51.73 -3.70
CA GLY A 1159 -14.94 -52.29 -3.00
C GLY A 1159 -14.67 -52.52 -1.50
N ALA A 1160 -15.70 -52.35 -0.67
CA ALA A 1160 -15.56 -52.30 0.78
C ALA A 1160 -14.94 -53.55 1.43
N GLU A 1161 -15.28 -54.73 0.94
CA GLU A 1161 -14.72 -56.00 1.42
C GLU A 1161 -13.22 -56.10 1.07
N GLU A 1162 -12.91 -55.75 -0.17
CA GLU A 1162 -11.59 -55.94 -0.76
C GLU A 1162 -10.58 -54.89 -0.27
N ASN A 1163 -11.02 -53.64 -0.07
CA ASN A 1163 -10.25 -52.62 0.63
C ASN A 1163 -9.95 -53.01 2.09
N SER A 1164 -10.93 -53.61 2.78
CA SER A 1164 -10.77 -54.06 4.17
C SER A 1164 -9.78 -55.22 4.27
N LYS A 1165 -9.84 -56.17 3.32
CA LYS A 1165 -8.87 -57.29 3.21
C LYS A 1165 -7.44 -56.79 2.98
N ARG A 1166 -7.24 -55.81 2.09
CA ARG A 1166 -5.91 -55.21 1.84
C ARG A 1166 -5.34 -54.50 3.08
N LEU A 1167 -6.19 -53.86 3.88
CA LEU A 1167 -5.76 -53.17 5.11
C LEU A 1167 -5.50 -54.13 6.27
N MET A 1168 -6.46 -55.01 6.57
CA MET A 1168 -6.49 -55.80 7.81
C MET A 1168 -6.03 -57.25 7.65
N GLY A 1169 -5.97 -57.77 6.42
CA GLY A 1169 -5.65 -59.17 6.11
C GLY A 1169 -6.84 -59.91 5.51
N SER A 1170 -6.56 -60.97 4.74
CA SER A 1170 -7.58 -61.76 4.05
C SER A 1170 -8.44 -62.59 5.01
N GLU A 1171 -7.85 -63.02 6.12
CA GLU A 1171 -8.51 -63.84 7.15
C GLU A 1171 -8.88 -63.00 8.37
N TRP A 1172 -10.04 -63.27 8.98
CA TRP A 1172 -10.54 -62.53 10.14
C TRP A 1172 -9.59 -62.56 11.35
N TRP A 1173 -8.86 -63.65 11.57
CA TRP A 1173 -7.90 -63.76 12.68
C TRP A 1173 -6.68 -62.86 12.48
N GLN A 1174 -6.33 -62.53 11.23
CA GLN A 1174 -5.24 -61.60 10.91
C GLN A 1174 -5.56 -60.17 11.35
N TRP A 1175 -6.84 -59.84 11.50
CA TRP A 1175 -7.29 -58.50 11.91
C TRP A 1175 -6.92 -58.21 13.36
N ALA A 1176 -6.85 -59.26 14.19
CA ALA A 1176 -6.41 -59.16 15.58
C ALA A 1176 -4.88 -59.07 15.72
N ILE A 1177 -4.12 -59.24 14.63
CA ILE A 1177 -2.67 -59.36 14.70
C ILE A 1177 -2.00 -58.10 14.12
N PRO A 1178 -1.42 -57.22 14.96
CA PRO A 1178 -0.87 -55.94 14.51
C PRO A 1178 0.36 -56.09 13.61
N TRP A 1179 1.15 -57.17 13.73
CA TRP A 1179 2.37 -57.38 12.94
C TRP A 1179 2.16 -58.04 11.57
N VAL A 1180 0.94 -58.39 11.19
CA VAL A 1180 0.65 -58.87 9.82
C VAL A 1180 0.56 -57.66 8.89
N PRO A 1181 1.45 -57.51 7.88
CA PRO A 1181 1.56 -56.28 7.10
C PRO A 1181 0.33 -56.03 6.20
N SER A 1182 0.00 -54.76 5.98
CA SER A 1182 -1.01 -54.35 4.99
C SER A 1182 -0.49 -54.53 3.56
N ARG A 1183 -1.37 -54.88 2.62
CA ARG A 1183 -1.07 -55.06 1.19
C ARG A 1183 -1.72 -53.96 0.36
N VAL A 1184 -1.30 -52.71 0.57
CA VAL A 1184 -1.77 -51.56 -0.21
C VAL A 1184 -0.75 -51.29 -1.33
N SER A 1185 -1.21 -51.04 -2.55
CA SER A 1185 -0.35 -50.71 -3.71
C SER A 1185 -0.79 -49.39 -4.33
N ASP A 1186 0.18 -48.63 -4.84
CA ASP A 1186 -0.07 -47.39 -5.57
C ASP A 1186 -0.35 -47.63 -7.07
N GLN A 1187 -0.15 -48.86 -7.56
CA GLN A 1187 -0.36 -49.27 -8.95
C GLN A 1187 -1.71 -49.96 -9.19
N GLU A 1188 -2.40 -50.39 -8.12
CA GLU A 1188 -3.71 -51.05 -8.20
C GLU A 1188 -4.82 -49.99 -8.11
N LEU A 1189 -5.09 -49.34 -9.23
CA LEU A 1189 -6.19 -48.37 -9.37
C LEU A 1189 -7.53 -49.09 -9.60
N ASN A 1190 -8.64 -48.42 -9.27
CA ASN A 1190 -9.97 -48.91 -9.59
C ASN A 1190 -10.10 -49.11 -11.12
N PRO A 1191 -10.43 -50.33 -11.60
CA PRO A 1191 -10.42 -50.65 -13.03
C PRO A 1191 -11.46 -49.86 -13.84
N ASP A 1192 -12.58 -49.48 -13.23
CA ASP A 1192 -13.60 -48.66 -13.89
C ASP A 1192 -13.12 -47.20 -14.03
N VAL A 1193 -12.41 -46.69 -13.01
CA VAL A 1193 -11.80 -45.36 -13.07
C VAL A 1193 -10.67 -45.31 -14.09
N VAL A 1194 -9.84 -46.36 -14.20
CA VAL A 1194 -8.78 -46.44 -15.21
C VAL A 1194 -9.37 -46.34 -16.62
N LYS A 1195 -10.44 -47.09 -16.92
CA LYS A 1195 -11.13 -47.03 -18.22
C LYS A 1195 -11.66 -45.62 -18.53
N GLU A 1196 -12.22 -44.94 -17.54
CA GLU A 1196 -12.71 -43.56 -17.66
C GLU A 1196 -11.57 -42.58 -17.93
N LEU A 1197 -10.44 -42.71 -17.23
CA LEU A 1197 -9.26 -41.87 -17.44
C LEU A 1197 -8.66 -42.06 -18.84
N GLU A 1198 -8.58 -43.30 -19.32
CA GLU A 1198 -8.15 -43.61 -20.68
C GLU A 1198 -9.13 -43.07 -21.73
N ALA A 1199 -10.43 -43.05 -21.44
CA ALA A 1199 -11.44 -42.44 -22.32
C ALA A 1199 -11.31 -40.91 -22.36
N ARG A 1200 -11.08 -40.26 -21.22
CA ARG A 1200 -10.81 -38.81 -21.14
C ARG A 1200 -9.51 -38.42 -21.84
N ALA A 1201 -8.46 -39.19 -21.64
CA ALA A 1201 -7.17 -39.01 -22.32
C ALA A 1201 -7.33 -39.08 -23.85
N ARG A 1202 -8.13 -40.02 -24.35
CA ARG A 1202 -8.46 -40.14 -25.78
C ARG A 1202 -9.31 -38.99 -26.34
N LYS A 1203 -10.07 -38.30 -25.50
CA LYS A 1203 -10.93 -37.17 -25.90
C LYS A 1203 -10.19 -35.82 -25.89
N GLN A 1204 -9.13 -35.71 -25.09
CA GLN A 1204 -8.30 -34.50 -24.98
C GLN A 1204 -7.27 -34.36 -26.10
N LEU A 1205 -6.91 -35.46 -26.75
CA LEU A 1205 -6.09 -35.51 -27.96
C LEU A 1205 -7.00 -35.52 -29.19
#